data_AF-A0AAD5XZL0-F1
#
_entry.id   AF-A0AAD5XZL0-F1
#
_cell.length_a   1.000
_cell.length_b   1.000
_cell.length_c   1.000
_cell.angle_alpha   90.00
_cell.angle_beta   90.00
_cell.angle_gamma   90.00
#
_symmetry.space_group_name_H-M   'P 1'
#
loop_
_entity.id
_entity.type
_entity.pdbx_description
1 polymer ?
#
loop_
_entity_poly.entity_id
_entity_poly.type
_entity_poly.pdbx_seq_one_letter_code
_entity_poly.pdbx_strand_id
1 'polypeptide(L)'
;MSSRYQPVADPAANNNSDPNAVKRYQLGQLPFQEQGYHQGGKPNTTHEQSLFAPNNHFNSSSQTSSNHSRSPDTRINLPNDYSVEIPVGKGALTGALYTTQREFTHLRYTAATVSPNLEIDDPTVDFSKSYSLRQTEYHRKTKIALVVTMYNENDDLFCKSISAVFKNVAYLCARWGNDAWKNFVLVIVSDGREKCNERVKTVLGCMGVYADVALPERNGKKVAAHLFEYSAQIHYDANLEQVDCQKGFFPVQTIFLLKEKNAKKINSHRWFFRGVCEILNPEVCFLLDVGTKPTIQSFYHLYRAFERDPQVGGACGEIKAELGPYWKNLLNPLVATQNFEYKMSNILDKPLESVFGYISVLPGAFSAYRFEALRGQPLRMYFLGETMEGGADLFKANMYLAEDRILCFELVTKVNSSWVLKYVKSAEAETDVPSELPELISQRRRWLNGSFFAAVHALMHWSYIFRSGHSVGRKFALCADTNLHDVSWGTKGDNKVEEKLVVVGPKGNLLEKNIDDKLLAIPTTSDEADYYWKSFNEKFQIQKLDRTEKVQKRDAKTKLEDDFKLFRTKVVLFWVLSNGALILIFTSDYIARNVFKKDVKSSSEISPFLIFIFWSVAFLSFIRFTFSSIYLAKWWREKINDSNLVAAKQTV
;
A
#
# COMPACT_ATOMS: atom_id res chain seq x y z
N MET A 1 -44.86 -21.84 -17.99
CA MET A 1 -44.32 -20.46 -18.07
C MET A 1 -44.92 -19.65 -16.92
N SER A 2 -44.08 -18.92 -16.19
CA SER A 2 -44.37 -18.15 -14.95
C SER A 2 -44.52 -18.98 -13.67
N SER A 3 -43.50 -18.92 -12.78
CA SER A 3 -43.66 -19.19 -11.34
C SER A 3 -42.79 -18.21 -10.53
N ARG A 4 -43.45 -17.48 -9.64
CA ARG A 4 -42.89 -16.52 -8.67
C ARG A 4 -42.01 -17.24 -7.64
N TYR A 5 -40.84 -16.67 -7.32
CA TYR A 5 -40.04 -17.03 -6.15
C TYR A 5 -40.48 -16.18 -4.94
N GLN A 6 -40.80 -16.83 -3.83
CA GLN A 6 -40.98 -16.22 -2.51
C GLN A 6 -39.64 -16.23 -1.74
N PRO A 7 -39.37 -15.22 -0.88
CA PRO A 7 -38.20 -15.23 0.01
C PRO A 7 -38.46 -16.05 1.28
N VAL A 8 -37.43 -16.78 1.72
CA VAL A 8 -37.39 -17.59 2.94
C VAL A 8 -37.06 -16.70 4.15
N ALA A 9 -37.74 -16.91 5.27
CA ALA A 9 -37.62 -16.16 6.53
C ALA A 9 -36.44 -16.63 7.40
N ASP A 10 -35.82 -15.68 8.12
CA ASP A 10 -34.79 -15.89 9.15
C ASP A 10 -35.39 -16.45 10.46
N PRO A 11 -34.68 -17.34 11.21
CA PRO A 11 -35.05 -17.71 12.56
C PRO A 11 -34.51 -16.69 13.60
N ALA A 12 -35.38 -16.32 14.52
CA ALA A 12 -35.17 -15.31 15.57
C ALA A 12 -33.99 -15.61 16.51
N ALA A 13 -33.14 -14.61 16.75
CA ALA A 13 -32.11 -14.62 17.79
C ALA A 13 -32.63 -13.90 19.05
N ASN A 14 -32.35 -14.52 20.20
CA ASN A 14 -32.86 -14.17 21.52
C ASN A 14 -32.21 -12.86 22.05
N ASN A 15 -33.05 -11.89 22.42
CA ASN A 15 -32.63 -10.56 22.89
C ASN A 15 -32.29 -10.57 24.39
N ASN A 16 -31.03 -10.30 24.71
CA ASN A 16 -30.61 -9.66 25.97
C ASN A 16 -29.19 -9.10 25.81
N SER A 17 -29.04 -7.78 25.63
CA SER A 17 -27.75 -7.12 25.80
C SER A 17 -27.90 -5.72 26.43
N ASP A 18 -27.14 -5.53 27.50
CA ASP A 18 -27.09 -4.37 28.39
C ASP A 18 -26.50 -3.13 27.67
N PRO A 19 -27.17 -1.95 27.73
CA PRO A 19 -26.73 -0.71 27.06
C PRO A 19 -25.41 -0.11 27.59
N ASN A 20 -24.75 -0.69 28.59
CA ASN A 20 -23.44 -0.23 29.09
C ASN A 20 -22.20 -0.88 28.43
N ALA A 21 -22.37 -1.81 27.48
CA ALA A 21 -21.24 -2.50 26.84
C ALA A 21 -20.37 -1.59 25.94
N VAL A 22 -20.88 -0.43 25.49
CA VAL A 22 -20.18 0.47 24.55
C VAL A 22 -19.06 1.29 25.21
N LYS A 23 -19.00 1.35 26.55
CA LYS A 23 -17.92 2.06 27.28
C LYS A 23 -16.73 1.18 27.71
N ARG A 24 -16.75 -0.15 27.48
CA ARG A 24 -15.64 -1.05 27.88
C ARG A 24 -14.56 -1.28 26.81
N TYR A 25 -14.67 -0.69 25.62
CA TYR A 25 -13.66 -0.82 24.56
C TYR A 25 -12.54 0.24 24.65
N GLN A 26 -12.08 0.52 25.87
CA GLN A 26 -10.81 1.19 26.14
C GLN A 26 -10.02 0.29 27.09
N LEU A 27 -8.90 -0.24 26.57
CA LEU A 27 -7.86 -1.01 27.27
C LEU A 27 -8.32 -2.14 28.24
N GLY A 28 -8.08 -3.38 27.80
CA GLY A 28 -7.76 -4.49 28.71
C GLY A 28 -8.95 -5.26 29.30
N GLN A 29 -8.82 -6.60 29.24
CA GLN A 29 -9.62 -7.64 29.90
C GLN A 29 -10.93 -8.06 29.20
N LEU A 30 -10.89 -9.27 28.62
CA LEU A 30 -12.08 -10.10 28.38
C LEU A 30 -12.10 -11.20 29.46
N PRO A 31 -13.25 -11.51 30.09
CA PRO A 31 -13.38 -12.69 30.91
C PRO A 31 -13.65 -13.91 30.03
N PHE A 32 -12.91 -14.98 30.30
CA PHE A 32 -13.14 -16.32 29.74
C PHE A 32 -14.39 -16.91 30.42
N GLN A 33 -15.42 -17.27 29.64
CA GLN A 33 -16.53 -18.09 30.13
C GLN A 33 -16.25 -19.56 29.79
N GLU A 34 -15.88 -20.34 30.81
CA GLU A 34 -15.94 -21.79 30.77
C GLU A 34 -17.40 -22.25 30.67
N GLN A 35 -17.73 -23.05 29.67
CA GLN A 35 -18.91 -23.89 29.70
C GLN A 35 -18.51 -25.29 30.15
N GLY A 36 -18.89 -25.64 31.39
CA GLY A 36 -18.82 -26.99 31.93
C GLY A 36 -20.15 -27.76 31.78
N TYR A 37 -20.08 -29.02 32.21
CA TYR A 37 -21.10 -30.09 32.32
C TYR A 37 -21.08 -31.13 31.17
N HIS A 38 -20.94 -32.45 31.38
CA HIS A 38 -21.18 -33.30 32.55
C HIS A 38 -20.18 -34.48 32.63
N GLN A 39 -19.73 -34.81 33.86
CA GLN A 39 -19.16 -36.12 34.21
C GLN A 39 -20.27 -37.10 34.59
N GLY A 40 -20.12 -38.37 34.20
CA GLY A 40 -20.85 -39.51 34.75
C GLY A 40 -19.95 -40.75 34.79
N GLY A 41 -19.81 -41.34 35.98
CA GLY A 41 -19.49 -42.77 36.16
C GLY A 41 -18.02 -43.15 36.44
N LYS A 42 -17.71 -43.42 37.72
CA LYS A 42 -16.68 -44.40 38.13
C LYS A 42 -17.25 -45.83 37.93
N PRO A 43 -16.42 -46.89 37.82
CA PRO A 43 -15.99 -47.63 39.02
C PRO A 43 -14.56 -48.24 39.01
N ASN A 44 -14.02 -48.34 40.23
CA ASN A 44 -13.24 -49.42 40.87
C ASN A 44 -11.96 -50.06 40.26
N THR A 45 -10.84 -49.76 40.92
CA THR A 45 -9.82 -50.64 41.54
C THR A 45 -9.65 -52.11 41.10
N THR A 46 -8.41 -52.50 40.79
CA THR A 46 -7.70 -53.62 41.45
C THR A 46 -6.18 -53.55 41.25
N HIS A 47 -5.48 -54.04 42.27
CA HIS A 47 -4.03 -54.17 42.46
C HIS A 47 -3.33 -55.10 41.45
N GLU A 48 -2.06 -54.85 41.17
CA GLU A 48 -1.00 -55.86 41.34
C GLU A 48 0.40 -55.21 41.45
N GLN A 49 1.13 -55.63 42.50
CA GLN A 49 2.53 -55.33 42.80
C GLN A 49 3.37 -56.57 42.45
N SER A 50 4.58 -56.37 41.89
CA SER A 50 5.82 -57.10 42.26
C SER A 50 6.96 -56.62 41.33
N LEU A 51 7.95 -55.88 41.84
CA LEU A 51 9.23 -56.36 42.42
C LEU A 51 10.23 -56.86 41.37
N PHE A 52 11.33 -56.12 41.16
CA PHE A 52 12.71 -56.50 41.54
C PHE A 52 13.72 -55.53 40.90
N ALA A 53 14.58 -54.97 41.75
CA ALA A 53 15.74 -54.13 41.42
C ALA A 53 17.04 -55.01 41.42
N PRO A 54 18.25 -54.46 41.59
CA PRO A 54 19.14 -53.79 40.62
C PRO A 54 20.55 -54.45 40.56
N ASN A 55 21.46 -53.97 39.69
CA ASN A 55 22.93 -53.82 39.91
C ASN A 55 23.62 -53.50 38.56
N ASN A 56 24.40 -52.43 38.36
CA ASN A 56 25.63 -51.87 38.95
C ASN A 56 26.96 -52.36 38.30
N HIS A 57 27.75 -51.35 37.88
CA HIS A 57 29.19 -51.30 37.53
C HIS A 57 29.66 -51.96 36.20
N PHE A 58 30.64 -51.47 35.43
CA PHE A 58 31.94 -50.82 35.72
C PHE A 58 32.45 -49.98 34.52
N ASN A 59 33.38 -49.06 34.81
CA ASN A 59 34.14 -48.14 33.93
C ASN A 59 34.82 -48.73 32.68
N SER A 60 34.97 -47.93 31.61
CA SER A 60 36.31 -47.51 31.11
C SER A 60 36.22 -46.46 29.98
N SER A 61 37.16 -45.52 30.05
CA SER A 61 37.50 -44.48 29.09
C SER A 61 37.97 -45.03 27.73
N SER A 62 37.41 -44.50 26.64
CA SER A 62 38.12 -44.42 25.36
C SER A 62 37.67 -43.17 24.60
N GLN A 63 38.60 -42.22 24.48
CA GLN A 63 38.53 -41.13 23.51
C GLN A 63 38.43 -41.74 22.11
N THR A 64 37.30 -41.53 21.43
CA THR A 64 37.20 -41.72 19.99
C THR A 64 36.60 -40.46 19.38
N SER A 65 37.48 -39.72 18.71
CA SER A 65 37.17 -38.64 17.81
C SER A 65 36.36 -39.18 16.62
N SER A 66 35.04 -39.16 16.74
CA SER A 66 34.15 -39.44 15.60
C SER A 66 34.02 -38.17 14.75
N ASN A 67 34.84 -38.09 13.70
CA ASN A 67 34.63 -37.24 12.56
C ASN A 67 33.20 -37.43 12.03
N HIS A 68 32.30 -36.49 12.30
CA HIS A 68 31.07 -36.37 11.53
C HIS A 68 31.42 -35.87 10.13
N SER A 69 31.72 -36.82 9.25
CA SER A 69 31.60 -36.68 7.81
C SER A 69 30.23 -36.08 7.49
N ARG A 70 30.19 -34.80 7.12
CA ARG A 70 29.02 -34.19 6.49
C ARG A 70 28.84 -34.87 5.14
N SER A 71 27.72 -35.55 4.96
CA SER A 71 27.26 -36.01 3.66
C SER A 71 27.12 -34.80 2.72
N PRO A 72 27.74 -34.80 1.53
CA PRO A 72 27.56 -33.76 0.53
C PRO A 72 26.21 -33.94 -0.19
N ASP A 73 25.59 -32.80 -0.54
CA ASP A 73 24.52 -32.66 -1.52
C ASP A 73 23.21 -33.44 -1.31
N THR A 74 22.42 -33.04 -0.32
CA THR A 74 20.96 -33.24 -0.40
C THR A 74 20.37 -32.16 -1.32
N ARG A 75 20.54 -32.31 -2.64
CA ARG A 75 19.70 -31.58 -3.61
C ARG A 75 18.27 -32.05 -3.38
N ILE A 76 17.47 -31.23 -2.71
CA ILE A 76 16.04 -31.51 -2.55
C ILE A 76 15.43 -31.53 -3.95
N ASN A 77 15.09 -32.72 -4.44
CA ASN A 77 14.25 -32.89 -5.62
C ASN A 77 12.85 -32.43 -5.26
N LEU A 78 12.63 -31.13 -5.41
CA LEU A 78 11.33 -30.49 -5.27
C LEU A 78 10.41 -31.01 -6.39
N PRO A 79 9.14 -31.35 -6.09
CA PRO A 79 8.15 -31.80 -7.07
C PRO A 79 8.05 -30.91 -8.31
N ASN A 80 7.39 -31.40 -9.36
CA ASN A 80 7.11 -30.64 -10.59
C ASN A 80 6.37 -29.31 -10.36
N ASP A 81 5.83 -29.09 -9.16
CA ASP A 81 5.27 -27.82 -8.71
C ASP A 81 6.40 -26.85 -8.33
N TYR A 82 6.31 -25.60 -8.78
CA TYR A 82 7.26 -24.53 -8.47
C TYR A 82 7.33 -24.14 -6.98
N SER A 83 6.57 -24.83 -6.12
CA SER A 83 6.34 -24.51 -4.71
C SER A 83 6.90 -25.55 -3.76
N VAL A 84 7.38 -25.10 -2.61
CA VAL A 84 7.92 -25.88 -1.50
C VAL A 84 7.23 -25.47 -0.22
N GLU A 85 6.93 -26.44 0.63
CA GLU A 85 6.33 -26.20 1.92
C GLU A 85 7.40 -26.26 3.00
N ILE A 86 7.58 -25.15 3.72
CA ILE A 86 8.62 -24.97 4.73
C ILE A 86 7.93 -24.90 6.10
N PRO A 87 8.27 -25.76 7.08
CA PRO A 87 7.72 -25.64 8.42
C PRO A 87 8.08 -24.28 9.02
N VAL A 88 7.15 -23.68 9.76
CA VAL A 88 7.37 -22.41 10.46
C VAL A 88 7.77 -22.70 11.90
N GLY A 89 8.73 -21.91 12.42
CA GLY A 89 9.17 -22.07 13.81
C GLY A 89 8.03 -21.79 14.81
N LYS A 90 7.98 -22.56 15.89
CA LYS A 90 7.02 -22.49 17.00
C LYS A 90 6.89 -21.08 17.59
N GLY A 91 7.97 -20.29 17.56
CA GLY A 91 7.95 -18.91 18.01
C GLY A 91 6.93 -18.04 17.26
N ALA A 92 6.74 -18.25 15.95
CA ALA A 92 5.73 -17.55 15.16
C ALA A 92 4.29 -18.03 15.43
N LEU A 93 4.13 -19.10 16.21
CA LEU A 93 2.85 -19.63 16.70
C LEU A 93 2.58 -19.23 18.16
N THR A 94 3.46 -18.44 18.77
CA THR A 94 3.27 -17.97 20.15
C THR A 94 2.07 -17.01 20.20
N GLY A 95 1.05 -17.37 20.99
CA GLY A 95 -0.19 -16.58 21.08
C GLY A 95 -1.11 -16.72 19.85
N ALA A 96 -0.84 -17.68 18.96
CA ALA A 96 -1.68 -17.96 17.81
C ALA A 96 -3.03 -18.58 18.21
N LEU A 97 -4.07 -18.23 17.46
CA LEU A 97 -5.40 -18.83 17.61
C LEU A 97 -5.49 -20.21 16.93
N TYR A 98 -4.76 -20.40 15.83
CA TYR A 98 -4.75 -21.61 15.02
C TYR A 98 -3.35 -22.20 14.93
N THR A 99 -3.19 -23.48 15.24
CA THR A 99 -1.86 -24.12 15.33
C THR A 99 -1.73 -25.43 14.55
N THR A 100 -2.80 -25.91 13.91
CA THR A 100 -2.85 -27.24 13.30
C THR A 100 -2.92 -27.23 11.78
N GLN A 101 -3.56 -26.22 11.19
CA GLN A 101 -3.81 -26.20 9.73
C GLN A 101 -2.52 -25.82 8.97
N ARG A 102 -2.41 -26.29 7.71
CA ARG A 102 -1.22 -26.12 6.88
C ARG A 102 -0.84 -24.65 6.65
N GLU A 103 -1.82 -23.77 6.47
CA GLU A 103 -1.58 -22.34 6.26
C GLU A 103 -0.95 -21.61 7.45
N PHE A 104 -1.08 -22.19 8.65
CA PHE A 104 -0.50 -21.67 9.89
C PHE A 104 0.76 -22.41 10.31
N THR A 105 0.98 -23.64 9.85
CA THR A 105 2.14 -24.45 10.27
C THR A 105 3.27 -24.44 9.26
N HIS A 106 2.97 -24.14 7.99
CA HIS A 106 3.91 -24.20 6.89
C HIS A 106 3.83 -22.95 6.02
N LEU A 107 4.97 -22.32 5.79
CA LEU A 107 5.19 -21.28 4.80
C LEU A 107 5.33 -21.94 3.42
N ARG A 108 4.51 -21.54 2.45
CA ARG A 108 4.71 -21.98 1.06
C ARG A 108 5.65 -21.01 0.37
N TYR A 109 6.75 -21.52 -0.15
CA TYR A 109 7.70 -20.79 -0.98
C TYR A 109 7.57 -21.20 -2.43
N THR A 110 7.39 -20.25 -3.35
CA THR A 110 7.31 -20.50 -4.80
C THR A 110 8.36 -19.68 -5.53
N ALA A 111 9.21 -20.35 -6.32
CA ALA A 111 10.21 -19.70 -7.16
C ALA A 111 9.59 -19.34 -8.52
N ALA A 112 9.13 -18.10 -8.68
CA ALA A 112 8.49 -17.65 -9.91
C ALA A 112 9.51 -17.32 -10.99
N THR A 113 9.61 -18.19 -12.00
CA THR A 113 10.44 -17.99 -13.20
C THR A 113 9.74 -17.21 -14.30
N VAL A 114 8.42 -17.08 -14.24
CA VAL A 114 7.60 -16.30 -15.19
C VAL A 114 7.22 -14.98 -14.53
N SER A 115 7.52 -13.85 -15.21
CA SER A 115 6.99 -12.55 -14.84
C SER A 115 5.58 -12.38 -15.44
N PRO A 116 4.65 -11.69 -14.76
CA PRO A 116 3.42 -11.25 -15.41
C PRO A 116 3.74 -10.33 -16.60
N ASN A 117 3.14 -10.64 -17.74
CA ASN A 117 3.38 -9.97 -19.02
C ASN A 117 2.67 -8.61 -19.12
N LEU A 118 3.22 -7.72 -19.96
CA LEU A 118 2.64 -6.42 -20.31
C LEU A 118 1.63 -6.52 -21.46
N GLU A 119 1.84 -7.46 -22.38
CA GLU A 119 1.04 -7.64 -23.58
C GLU A 119 0.03 -8.77 -23.36
N ILE A 120 -1.24 -8.48 -23.67
CA ILE A 120 -2.37 -9.42 -23.54
C ILE A 120 -2.33 -10.49 -24.65
N ASP A 121 -1.43 -10.36 -25.63
CA ASP A 121 -1.54 -11.05 -26.92
C ASP A 121 -0.66 -12.31 -27.07
N ASP A 122 0.16 -12.69 -26.06
CA ASP A 122 0.77 -14.03 -26.00
C ASP A 122 0.16 -14.87 -24.85
N PRO A 123 -0.88 -15.68 -25.14
CA PRO A 123 -1.59 -16.50 -24.15
C PRO A 123 -0.81 -17.74 -23.68
N THR A 124 0.41 -17.97 -24.19
CA THR A 124 1.15 -19.23 -23.98
C THR A 124 1.98 -19.25 -22.70
N VAL A 125 2.33 -18.09 -22.12
CA VAL A 125 3.09 -17.98 -20.86
C VAL A 125 2.43 -16.95 -19.94
N ASP A 126 1.38 -17.38 -19.24
CA ASP A 126 0.64 -16.56 -18.30
C ASP A 126 1.00 -16.95 -16.85
N PHE A 127 1.32 -15.95 -16.04
CA PHE A 127 1.61 -16.13 -14.61
C PHE A 127 0.45 -16.87 -13.92
N SER A 128 -0.79 -16.51 -14.25
CA SER A 128 -1.99 -17.07 -13.63
C SER A 128 -2.24 -18.54 -13.97
N LYS A 129 -1.68 -19.02 -15.09
CA LYS A 129 -1.73 -20.43 -15.51
C LYS A 129 -0.57 -21.25 -14.97
N SER A 130 0.52 -20.58 -14.58
CA SER A 130 1.77 -21.22 -14.18
C SER A 130 1.87 -21.46 -12.67
N TYR A 131 1.09 -20.71 -11.88
CA TYR A 131 1.16 -20.74 -10.42
C TYR A 131 -0.24 -20.80 -9.80
N SER A 132 -0.37 -21.51 -8.69
CA SER A 132 -1.55 -21.50 -7.83
C SER A 132 -1.28 -20.72 -6.55
N LEU A 133 -2.33 -20.21 -5.92
CA LEU A 133 -2.28 -19.51 -4.64
C LEU A 133 -3.21 -20.20 -3.63
N ARG A 134 -2.80 -20.28 -2.37
CA ARG A 134 -3.54 -20.99 -1.31
C ARG A 134 -4.96 -20.48 -1.13
N GLN A 135 -5.16 -19.17 -1.28
CA GLN A 135 -6.48 -18.55 -1.18
C GLN A 135 -7.49 -19.16 -2.17
N THR A 136 -7.05 -19.42 -3.41
CA THR A 136 -7.87 -20.05 -4.45
C THR A 136 -8.01 -21.56 -4.22
N GLU A 137 -6.94 -22.23 -3.77
CA GLU A 137 -6.97 -23.67 -3.42
C GLU A 137 -7.93 -23.98 -2.27
N TYR A 138 -8.06 -23.09 -1.29
CA TYR A 138 -9.04 -23.20 -0.21
C TYR A 138 -10.45 -22.75 -0.61
N HIS A 139 -10.68 -22.47 -1.90
CA HIS A 139 -11.96 -22.02 -2.45
C HIS A 139 -12.54 -20.79 -1.71
N ARG A 140 -11.66 -19.90 -1.21
CA ARG A 140 -12.07 -18.69 -0.50
C ARG A 140 -12.33 -17.57 -1.49
N LYS A 141 -13.45 -16.87 -1.30
CA LYS A 141 -13.75 -15.67 -2.07
C LYS A 141 -12.90 -14.51 -1.56
N THR A 142 -12.18 -13.84 -2.46
CA THR A 142 -11.40 -12.65 -2.11
C THR A 142 -12.25 -11.40 -2.30
N LYS A 143 -12.70 -10.76 -1.21
CA LYS A 143 -13.38 -9.46 -1.29
C LYS A 143 -12.36 -8.34 -1.49
N ILE A 144 -11.31 -8.35 -0.69
CA ILE A 144 -10.26 -7.32 -0.71
C ILE A 144 -8.90 -7.99 -0.91
N ALA A 145 -8.20 -7.60 -1.97
CA ALA A 145 -6.75 -7.83 -2.08
C ALA A 145 -6.04 -6.50 -1.87
N LEU A 146 -5.19 -6.39 -0.86
CA LEU A 146 -4.41 -5.20 -0.56
C LEU A 146 -2.96 -5.43 -1.02
N VAL A 147 -2.42 -4.54 -1.84
CA VAL A 147 -0.97 -4.47 -2.06
C VAL A 147 -0.33 -3.42 -1.18
N VAL A 148 0.78 -3.80 -0.55
CA VAL A 148 1.70 -2.90 0.15
C VAL A 148 3.01 -2.92 -0.61
N THR A 149 3.35 -1.82 -1.30
CA THR A 149 4.61 -1.73 -2.07
C THR A 149 5.73 -1.16 -1.23
N MET A 150 6.91 -1.79 -1.32
CA MET A 150 8.14 -1.35 -0.67
C MET A 150 9.36 -1.45 -1.58
N TYR A 151 10.35 -0.61 -1.34
CA TYR A 151 11.66 -0.61 -1.98
C TYR A 151 12.76 -0.87 -0.95
N ASN A 152 13.06 0.13 -0.11
CA ASN A 152 14.15 0.09 0.87
C ASN A 152 13.79 0.74 2.23
N GLU A 153 12.49 0.91 2.49
CA GLU A 153 11.97 1.45 3.74
C GLU A 153 12.46 0.64 4.95
N ASN A 154 12.60 1.30 6.08
CA ASN A 154 13.03 0.66 7.31
C ASN A 154 11.90 -0.10 8.00
N ASP A 155 12.26 -0.85 9.04
CA ASP A 155 11.34 -1.59 9.90
C ASP A 155 10.35 -0.69 10.63
N ASP A 156 10.70 0.56 10.95
CA ASP A 156 9.77 1.51 11.58
C ASP A 156 8.56 1.81 10.67
N LEU A 157 8.82 2.23 9.42
CA LEU A 157 7.76 2.54 8.45
C LEU A 157 6.98 1.27 8.07
N PHE A 158 7.67 0.14 7.93
CA PHE A 158 7.05 -1.15 7.64
C PHE A 158 6.09 -1.57 8.76
N CYS A 159 6.55 -1.63 10.02
CA CYS A 159 5.73 -2.04 11.16
C CYS A 159 4.56 -1.08 11.39
N LYS A 160 4.76 0.23 11.16
CA LYS A 160 3.69 1.24 11.21
C LYS A 160 2.55 0.91 10.24
N SER A 161 2.86 0.62 8.98
CA SER A 161 1.86 0.27 7.96
C SER A 161 1.22 -1.09 8.22
N ILE A 162 2.02 -2.12 8.49
CA ILE A 162 1.50 -3.48 8.71
C ILE A 162 0.63 -3.57 9.97
N SER A 163 1.01 -2.91 11.07
CA SER A 163 0.15 -2.86 12.26
C SER A 163 -1.19 -2.17 11.98
N ALA A 164 -1.22 -1.14 11.13
CA ALA A 164 -2.47 -0.51 10.72
C ALA A 164 -3.34 -1.43 9.83
N VAL A 165 -2.72 -2.25 8.97
CA VAL A 165 -3.41 -3.29 8.19
C VAL A 165 -4.08 -4.30 9.12
N PHE A 166 -3.35 -4.86 10.08
CA PHE A 166 -3.89 -5.84 11.03
C PHE A 166 -5.04 -5.26 11.87
N LYS A 167 -4.94 -3.98 12.29
CA LYS A 167 -6.04 -3.28 13.00
C LYS A 167 -7.28 -3.14 12.13
N ASN A 168 -7.12 -2.84 10.83
CA ASN A 168 -8.24 -2.78 9.90
C ASN A 168 -8.86 -4.16 9.68
N VAL A 169 -8.06 -5.24 9.55
CA VAL A 169 -8.60 -6.60 9.43
C VAL A 169 -9.39 -6.98 10.68
N ALA A 170 -8.88 -6.67 11.88
CA ALA A 170 -9.62 -6.89 13.12
C ALA A 170 -10.96 -6.12 13.14
N TYR A 171 -10.98 -4.87 12.65
CA TYR A 171 -12.21 -4.11 12.49
C TYR A 171 -13.18 -4.73 11.49
N LEU A 172 -12.68 -5.26 10.36
CA LEU A 172 -13.48 -5.99 9.39
C LEU A 172 -14.11 -7.24 10.03
N CYS A 173 -13.35 -8.03 10.79
CA CYS A 173 -13.87 -9.18 11.54
C CYS A 173 -14.94 -8.79 12.55
N ALA A 174 -14.75 -7.69 13.28
CA ALA A 174 -15.78 -7.19 14.20
C ALA A 174 -17.09 -6.79 13.49
N ARG A 175 -17.05 -6.42 12.20
CA ARG A 175 -18.22 -6.00 11.42
C ARG A 175 -18.86 -7.10 10.59
N TRP A 176 -18.06 -8.00 10.05
CA TRP A 176 -18.47 -9.03 9.10
C TRP A 176 -18.43 -10.44 9.68
N GLY A 177 -18.03 -10.59 10.96
CA GLY A 177 -17.87 -11.85 11.66
C GLY A 177 -16.42 -12.31 11.74
N ASN A 178 -16.12 -13.19 12.71
CA ASN A 178 -14.76 -13.62 13.03
C ASN A 178 -14.00 -14.28 11.87
N ASP A 179 -14.70 -14.78 10.86
CA ASP A 179 -14.12 -15.39 9.66
C ASP A 179 -13.87 -14.41 8.51
N ALA A 180 -14.16 -13.11 8.69
CA ALA A 180 -14.03 -12.12 7.64
C ALA A 180 -12.60 -11.96 7.11
N TRP A 181 -11.59 -12.28 7.92
CA TRP A 181 -10.19 -12.28 7.50
C TRP A 181 -9.93 -13.24 6.32
N LYS A 182 -10.72 -14.31 6.17
CA LYS A 182 -10.64 -15.24 5.03
C LYS A 182 -11.01 -14.57 3.70
N ASN A 183 -11.70 -13.43 3.73
CA ASN A 183 -12.07 -12.64 2.55
C ASN A 183 -11.05 -11.53 2.23
N PHE A 184 -9.95 -11.44 2.98
CA PHE A 184 -8.93 -10.41 2.86
C PHE A 184 -7.57 -11.05 2.59
N VAL A 185 -6.86 -10.57 1.56
CA VAL A 185 -5.48 -11.00 1.26
C VAL A 185 -4.55 -9.79 1.27
N LEU A 186 -3.47 -9.89 2.03
CA LEU A 186 -2.37 -8.94 2.05
C LEU A 186 -1.27 -9.40 1.09
N VAL A 187 -0.86 -8.54 0.17
CA VAL A 187 0.24 -8.78 -0.77
C VAL A 187 1.32 -7.74 -0.52
N ILE A 188 2.44 -8.14 0.08
CA ILE A 188 3.58 -7.26 0.31
C ILE A 188 4.55 -7.45 -0.86
N VAL A 189 4.82 -6.41 -1.65
CA VAL A 189 5.72 -6.50 -2.81
C VAL A 189 6.98 -5.68 -2.57
N SER A 190 8.14 -6.35 -2.56
CA SER A 190 9.46 -5.73 -2.40
C SER A 190 10.20 -5.60 -3.72
N ASP A 191 10.63 -4.38 -4.05
CA ASP A 191 11.26 -4.01 -5.32
C ASP A 191 12.76 -4.27 -5.41
N GLY A 192 13.11 -5.56 -5.40
CA GLY A 192 14.46 -6.06 -5.59
C GLY A 192 15.05 -6.68 -4.32
N ARG A 193 15.55 -7.90 -4.43
CA ARG A 193 16.05 -8.72 -3.31
C ARG A 193 17.21 -8.06 -2.56
N GLU A 194 18.14 -7.47 -3.30
CA GLU A 194 19.31 -6.77 -2.75
C GLU A 194 18.97 -5.39 -2.15
N LYS A 195 17.81 -4.83 -2.50
CA LYS A 195 17.39 -3.49 -2.07
C LYS A 195 16.50 -3.52 -0.83
N CYS A 196 15.83 -4.64 -0.62
CA CYS A 196 15.00 -4.88 0.55
C CYS A 196 15.81 -4.79 1.85
N ASN A 197 15.33 -3.98 2.78
CA ASN A 197 16.00 -3.73 4.06
C ASN A 197 16.11 -5.01 4.92
N GLU A 198 17.30 -5.32 5.41
CA GLU A 198 17.57 -6.51 6.22
C GLU A 198 16.79 -6.54 7.54
N ARG A 199 16.50 -5.37 8.14
CA ARG A 199 15.66 -5.27 9.34
C ARG A 199 14.22 -5.67 9.01
N VAL A 200 13.70 -5.26 7.86
CA VAL A 200 12.36 -5.67 7.40
C VAL A 200 12.32 -7.17 7.12
N LYS A 201 13.33 -7.75 6.47
CA LYS A 201 13.45 -9.22 6.31
C LYS A 201 13.45 -9.95 7.65
N THR A 202 14.11 -9.37 8.65
CA THR A 202 14.13 -9.92 10.02
C THR A 202 12.73 -9.91 10.64
N VAL A 203 11.99 -8.80 10.53
CA VAL A 203 10.60 -8.69 10.99
C VAL A 203 9.69 -9.71 10.28
N LEU A 204 9.79 -9.80 8.95
CA LEU A 204 9.03 -10.77 8.13
C LEU A 204 9.35 -12.22 8.54
N GLY A 205 10.61 -12.53 8.81
CA GLY A 205 11.04 -13.85 9.30
C GLY A 205 10.47 -14.16 10.68
N CYS A 206 10.48 -13.19 11.60
CA CYS A 206 9.87 -13.33 12.92
C CYS A 206 8.36 -13.57 12.81
N MET A 207 7.68 -12.91 11.86
CA MET A 207 6.25 -13.09 11.56
C MET A 207 5.92 -14.45 10.90
N GLY A 208 6.93 -15.20 10.44
CA GLY A 208 6.75 -16.47 9.71
C GLY A 208 6.43 -16.32 8.22
N VAL A 209 6.40 -15.09 7.69
CA VAL A 209 6.08 -14.78 6.28
C VAL A 209 7.31 -14.75 5.37
N TYR A 210 8.51 -15.00 5.91
CA TYR A 210 9.76 -15.06 5.14
C TYR A 210 10.67 -16.18 5.66
N ALA A 211 11.30 -16.87 4.72
CA ALA A 211 12.43 -17.75 4.97
C ALA A 211 13.58 -17.31 4.06
N ASP A 212 14.82 -17.45 4.52
CA ASP A 212 16.01 -17.02 3.79
C ASP A 212 16.38 -18.02 2.69
N VAL A 213 15.46 -18.20 1.74
CA VAL A 213 15.55 -19.11 0.60
C VAL A 213 15.46 -18.28 -0.67
N ALA A 214 16.52 -18.33 -1.49
CA ALA A 214 16.56 -17.66 -2.79
C ALA A 214 17.21 -18.59 -3.81
N LEU A 215 16.39 -19.27 -4.61
CA LEU A 215 16.88 -20.08 -5.72
C LEU A 215 17.20 -19.16 -6.91
N PRO A 216 18.43 -19.17 -7.46
CA PRO A 216 18.76 -18.31 -8.61
C PRO A 216 18.05 -18.76 -9.88
N GLU A 217 17.90 -20.07 -10.05
CA GLU A 217 17.28 -20.70 -11.21
C GLU A 217 16.42 -21.90 -10.79
N ARG A 218 15.37 -22.18 -11.56
CA ARG A 218 14.48 -23.33 -11.40
C ARG A 218 14.16 -23.90 -12.78
N ASN A 219 14.36 -25.20 -12.96
CA ASN A 219 14.14 -25.90 -14.23
C ASN A 219 14.84 -25.21 -15.44
N GLY A 220 16.08 -24.75 -15.24
CA GLY A 220 16.87 -24.05 -16.27
C GLY A 220 16.38 -22.63 -16.62
N LYS A 221 15.39 -22.09 -15.88
CA LYS A 221 14.91 -20.71 -16.03
C LYS A 221 15.30 -19.87 -14.83
N LYS A 222 15.74 -18.64 -15.07
CA LYS A 222 16.05 -17.67 -14.00
C LYS A 222 14.80 -17.32 -13.21
N VAL A 223 14.95 -17.22 -11.90
CA VAL A 223 13.87 -16.77 -11.02
C VAL A 223 13.71 -15.26 -11.17
N ALA A 224 12.49 -14.82 -11.43
CA ALA A 224 12.11 -13.42 -11.55
C ALA A 224 11.60 -12.84 -10.22
N ALA A 225 10.95 -13.66 -9.40
CA ALA A 225 10.52 -13.31 -8.05
C ALA A 225 10.37 -14.54 -7.14
N HIS A 226 10.45 -14.30 -5.83
CA HIS A 226 10.23 -15.26 -4.78
C HIS A 226 8.89 -14.96 -4.10
N LEU A 227 7.97 -15.92 -4.09
CA LEU A 227 6.67 -15.79 -3.44
C LEU A 227 6.65 -16.61 -2.15
N PHE A 228 6.15 -16.00 -1.08
CA PHE A 228 6.04 -16.57 0.25
C PHE A 228 4.60 -16.42 0.74
N GLU A 229 3.87 -17.53 0.91
CA GLU A 229 2.47 -17.52 1.36
C GLU A 229 2.33 -18.10 2.77
N TYR A 230 1.76 -17.31 3.68
CA TYR A 230 1.52 -17.71 5.06
C TYR A 230 0.36 -16.91 5.67
N SER A 231 -0.47 -17.56 6.48
CA SER A 231 -1.50 -16.87 7.27
C SER A 231 -0.91 -16.37 8.58
N ALA A 232 -0.37 -15.15 8.55
CA ALA A 232 0.30 -14.54 9.69
C ALA A 232 -0.67 -14.28 10.85
N GLN A 233 -0.31 -14.75 12.04
CA GLN A 233 -1.09 -14.54 13.28
C GLN A 233 -0.42 -13.58 14.25
N ILE A 234 0.83 -13.22 13.97
CA ILE A 234 1.60 -12.26 14.73
C ILE A 234 2.08 -11.14 13.80
N HIS A 235 2.18 -9.94 14.35
CA HIS A 235 2.84 -8.80 13.72
C HIS A 235 3.54 -7.97 14.78
N TYR A 236 4.36 -7.03 14.34
CA TYR A 236 5.06 -6.09 15.23
C TYR A 236 4.53 -4.68 15.02
N ASP A 237 4.35 -3.95 16.12
CA ASP A 237 3.92 -2.55 16.06
C ASP A 237 5.10 -1.59 15.85
N ALA A 238 4.80 -0.28 15.81
CA ALA A 238 5.82 0.75 15.61
C ALA A 238 6.85 0.84 16.76
N ASN A 239 6.59 0.21 17.91
CA ASN A 239 7.52 0.09 19.04
C ASN A 239 8.30 -1.24 19.02
N LEU A 240 8.15 -2.02 17.95
CA LEU A 240 8.74 -3.35 17.82
C LEU A 240 8.26 -4.29 18.95
N GLU A 241 7.00 -4.14 19.36
CA GLU A 241 6.34 -5.06 20.28
C GLU A 241 5.47 -6.04 19.51
N GLN A 242 5.54 -7.31 19.92
CA GLN A 242 4.72 -8.36 19.32
C GLN A 242 3.24 -8.13 19.64
N VAL A 243 2.41 -8.27 18.62
CA VAL A 243 0.95 -8.24 18.69
C VAL A 243 0.40 -9.49 18.03
N ASP A 244 -0.53 -10.15 18.69
CA ASP A 244 -1.04 -11.47 18.34
C ASP A 244 -2.56 -11.57 18.53
N CYS A 245 -3.11 -12.76 18.32
CA CYS A 245 -4.53 -13.04 18.43
C CYS A 245 -5.10 -12.83 19.86
N GLN A 246 -4.29 -13.00 20.91
CA GLN A 246 -4.74 -12.79 22.29
C GLN A 246 -5.08 -11.32 22.56
N LYS A 247 -4.48 -10.40 21.79
CA LYS A 247 -4.79 -8.96 21.83
C LYS A 247 -5.99 -8.57 20.96
N GLY A 248 -6.82 -9.54 20.52
CA GLY A 248 -8.03 -9.30 19.74
C GLY A 248 -7.80 -9.16 18.23
N PHE A 249 -6.69 -9.69 17.72
CA PHE A 249 -6.38 -9.71 16.29
C PHE A 249 -6.71 -11.06 15.66
N PHE A 250 -6.86 -11.05 14.33
CA PHE A 250 -7.18 -12.22 13.54
C PHE A 250 -6.01 -12.56 12.60
N PRO A 251 -5.93 -13.80 12.09
CA PRO A 251 -4.96 -14.13 11.07
C PRO A 251 -5.11 -13.25 9.83
N VAL A 252 -4.03 -13.01 9.11
CA VAL A 252 -4.03 -12.29 7.83
C VAL A 252 -3.34 -13.16 6.79
N GLN A 253 -4.08 -13.61 5.77
CA GLN A 253 -3.52 -14.34 4.63
C GLN A 253 -2.55 -13.41 3.89
N THR A 254 -1.26 -13.71 4.00
CA THR A 254 -0.17 -12.83 3.54
C THR A 254 0.62 -13.52 2.43
N ILE A 255 0.82 -12.78 1.34
CA ILE A 255 1.71 -13.12 0.24
C ILE A 255 2.85 -12.11 0.26
N PHE A 256 4.06 -12.53 0.61
CA PHE A 256 5.25 -11.72 0.44
C PHE A 256 5.92 -12.05 -0.90
N LEU A 257 5.96 -11.08 -1.80
CA LEU A 257 6.55 -11.19 -3.13
C LEU A 257 7.83 -10.36 -3.18
N LEU A 258 8.97 -11.05 -3.21
CA LEU A 258 10.30 -10.47 -3.29
C LEU A 258 10.82 -10.57 -4.72
N LYS A 259 10.85 -9.45 -5.45
CA LYS A 259 11.36 -9.43 -6.83
C LYS A 259 12.87 -9.65 -6.82
N GLU A 260 13.38 -10.38 -7.81
CA GLU A 260 14.82 -10.61 -7.91
C GLU A 260 15.55 -9.31 -8.28
N LYS A 261 15.00 -8.56 -9.24
CA LYS A 261 15.55 -7.28 -9.72
C LYS A 261 14.66 -6.10 -9.33
N ASN A 262 15.30 -4.95 -9.12
CA ASN A 262 14.60 -3.67 -9.02
C ASN A 262 14.06 -3.26 -10.39
N ALA A 263 12.77 -2.92 -10.45
CA ALA A 263 12.08 -2.46 -11.65
C ALA A 263 11.04 -1.36 -11.36
N LYS A 264 11.18 -0.64 -10.24
CA LYS A 264 10.30 0.45 -9.78
C LYS A 264 8.91 -0.01 -9.33
N LYS A 265 8.15 0.94 -8.76
CA LYS A 265 6.82 0.75 -8.15
C LYS A 265 5.77 0.22 -9.14
N ILE A 266 5.71 0.77 -10.35
CA ILE A 266 4.70 0.37 -11.35
C ILE A 266 4.86 -1.12 -11.72
N ASN A 267 6.10 -1.61 -11.72
CA ASN A 267 6.34 -3.02 -11.96
C ASN A 267 5.86 -3.87 -10.80
N SER A 268 6.04 -3.40 -9.57
CA SER A 268 5.48 -4.05 -8.37
C SER A 268 3.94 -4.13 -8.45
N HIS A 269 3.28 -3.08 -8.93
CA HIS A 269 1.84 -3.12 -9.22
C HIS A 269 1.49 -4.12 -10.34
N ARG A 270 2.37 -4.32 -11.34
CA ARG A 270 2.16 -5.34 -12.38
C ARG A 270 2.15 -6.75 -11.79
N TRP A 271 3.09 -7.07 -10.90
CA TRP A 271 3.08 -8.34 -10.15
C TRP A 271 1.79 -8.54 -9.36
N PHE A 272 1.28 -7.48 -8.76
CA PHE A 272 0.02 -7.53 -8.02
C PHE A 272 -1.21 -7.68 -8.92
N PHE A 273 -1.44 -6.77 -9.88
CA PHE A 273 -2.65 -6.74 -10.69
C PHE A 273 -2.70 -7.85 -11.74
N ARG A 274 -1.59 -8.08 -12.46
CA ARG A 274 -1.51 -9.05 -13.57
C ARG A 274 -1.03 -10.42 -13.13
N GLY A 275 -0.37 -10.52 -11.98
CA GLY A 275 0.05 -11.79 -11.39
C GLY A 275 -0.97 -12.30 -10.37
N VAL A 276 -0.93 -11.73 -9.17
CA VAL A 276 -1.72 -12.20 -8.03
C VAL A 276 -3.22 -12.03 -8.23
N CYS A 277 -3.69 -10.85 -8.65
CA CYS A 277 -5.13 -10.56 -8.76
C CYS A 277 -5.81 -11.34 -9.90
N GLU A 278 -5.12 -11.68 -10.98
CA GLU A 278 -5.70 -12.53 -12.03
C GLU A 278 -6.00 -13.95 -11.50
N ILE A 279 -5.21 -14.47 -10.55
CA ILE A 279 -5.46 -15.75 -9.87
C ILE A 279 -6.55 -15.61 -8.80
N LEU A 280 -6.47 -14.57 -7.97
CA LEU A 280 -7.37 -14.38 -6.82
C LEU A 280 -8.77 -13.88 -7.20
N ASN A 281 -8.88 -13.22 -8.36
CA ASN A 281 -10.07 -12.53 -8.85
C ASN A 281 -10.81 -11.73 -7.75
N PRO A 282 -10.13 -10.76 -7.10
CA PRO A 282 -10.72 -10.01 -5.99
C PRO A 282 -11.87 -9.10 -6.44
N GLU A 283 -12.81 -8.79 -5.56
CA GLU A 283 -13.83 -7.76 -5.88
C GLU A 283 -13.19 -6.36 -5.96
N VAL A 284 -12.35 -6.03 -4.99
CA VAL A 284 -11.67 -4.72 -4.90
C VAL A 284 -10.19 -4.89 -4.56
N CYS A 285 -9.34 -4.20 -5.31
CA CYS A 285 -7.90 -4.12 -5.10
C CYS A 285 -7.56 -2.82 -4.35
N PHE A 286 -6.87 -2.90 -3.23
CA PHE A 286 -6.39 -1.74 -2.47
C PHE A 286 -4.90 -1.52 -2.73
N LEU A 287 -4.48 -0.26 -2.81
CA LEU A 287 -3.09 0.16 -2.90
C LEU A 287 -2.71 0.91 -1.62
N LEU A 288 -1.57 0.55 -1.02
CA LEU A 288 -0.99 1.21 0.14
C LEU A 288 0.53 1.29 0.00
N ASP A 289 1.12 2.44 0.32
CA ASP A 289 2.57 2.59 0.41
C ASP A 289 3.07 2.29 1.83
N VAL A 290 4.26 1.68 1.95
CA VAL A 290 4.94 1.60 3.25
C VAL A 290 5.22 3.01 3.79
N GLY A 291 4.96 3.22 5.08
CA GLY A 291 4.99 4.53 5.73
C GLY A 291 3.59 5.16 5.90
N THR A 292 2.62 4.74 5.09
CA THR A 292 1.22 5.16 5.22
C THR A 292 0.47 4.30 6.25
N LYS A 293 -0.27 4.96 7.13
CA LYS A 293 -1.00 4.37 8.26
C LYS A 293 -2.50 4.68 8.15
N PRO A 294 -3.31 3.76 7.60
CA PRO A 294 -4.76 3.88 7.62
C PRO A 294 -5.31 3.90 9.06
N THR A 295 -6.35 4.69 9.31
CA THR A 295 -7.10 4.58 10.57
C THR A 295 -7.84 3.24 10.65
N ILE A 296 -8.24 2.82 11.85
CA ILE A 296 -8.73 1.45 12.15
C ILE A 296 -9.96 1.05 11.31
N GLN A 297 -10.79 2.01 10.90
CA GLN A 297 -12.03 1.77 10.15
C GLN A 297 -11.91 2.05 8.65
N SER A 298 -10.73 2.46 8.18
CA SER A 298 -10.56 3.00 6.83
C SER A 298 -10.84 1.99 5.74
N PHE A 299 -10.43 0.73 5.91
CA PHE A 299 -10.67 -0.30 4.90
C PHE A 299 -12.15 -0.65 4.78
N TYR A 300 -12.86 -0.70 5.91
CA TYR A 300 -14.29 -0.93 5.93
C TYR A 300 -15.03 0.16 5.15
N HIS A 301 -14.78 1.45 5.45
CA HIS A 301 -15.46 2.55 4.77
C HIS A 301 -15.12 2.65 3.29
N LEU A 302 -13.87 2.37 2.92
CA LEU A 302 -13.44 2.37 1.53
C LEU A 302 -14.12 1.26 0.73
N TYR A 303 -14.13 0.02 1.23
CA TYR A 303 -14.81 -1.11 0.57
C TYR A 303 -16.33 -0.91 0.52
N ARG A 304 -16.93 -0.35 1.59
CA ARG A 304 -18.36 -0.05 1.64
C ARG A 304 -18.84 0.90 0.54
N ALA A 305 -17.97 1.77 0.02
CA ALA A 305 -18.30 2.61 -1.13
C ALA A 305 -18.57 1.80 -2.41
N PHE A 306 -17.86 0.68 -2.60
CA PHE A 306 -18.03 -0.25 -3.72
C PHE A 306 -19.25 -1.17 -3.53
N GLU A 307 -19.56 -1.57 -2.29
CA GLU A 307 -20.77 -2.37 -2.02
C GLU A 307 -22.05 -1.55 -2.22
N ARG A 308 -22.05 -0.29 -1.82
CA ARG A 308 -23.23 0.60 -1.93
C ARG A 308 -23.55 1.01 -3.35
N ASP A 309 -22.53 1.16 -4.18
CA ASP A 309 -22.67 1.67 -5.54
C ASP A 309 -21.84 0.79 -6.49
N PRO A 310 -22.52 -0.13 -7.21
CA PRO A 310 -21.88 -0.99 -8.20
C PRO A 310 -21.13 -0.22 -9.28
N GLN A 311 -21.49 1.04 -9.55
CA GLN A 311 -20.86 1.88 -10.57
C GLN A 311 -19.49 2.43 -10.13
N VAL A 312 -19.14 2.32 -8.85
CA VAL A 312 -17.81 2.77 -8.36
C VAL A 312 -16.74 1.85 -8.91
N GLY A 313 -15.91 2.40 -9.81
CA GLY A 313 -14.74 1.73 -10.39
C GLY A 313 -13.46 1.99 -9.62
N GLY A 314 -13.38 3.12 -8.91
CA GLY A 314 -12.24 3.47 -8.05
C GLY A 314 -12.64 4.44 -6.94
N ALA A 315 -11.91 4.40 -5.84
CA ALA A 315 -12.12 5.30 -4.71
C ALA A 315 -10.81 5.60 -3.97
N CYS A 316 -10.73 6.76 -3.34
CA CYS A 316 -9.62 7.09 -2.43
C CYS A 316 -10.14 7.61 -1.09
N GLY A 317 -9.32 7.44 -0.07
CA GLY A 317 -9.54 8.02 1.24
C GLY A 317 -8.89 9.40 1.41
N GLU A 318 -9.12 10.02 2.57
CA GLU A 318 -8.44 11.24 3.00
C GLU A 318 -6.99 10.93 3.38
N ILE A 319 -6.03 11.46 2.62
CA ILE A 319 -4.61 11.49 3.02
C ILE A 319 -4.38 12.66 3.97
N LYS A 320 -3.79 12.40 5.13
CA LYS A 320 -3.41 13.38 6.15
C LYS A 320 -1.90 13.35 6.34
N ALA A 321 -1.29 14.52 6.51
CA ALA A 321 0.10 14.60 6.92
C ALA A 321 0.26 14.13 8.36
N GLU A 322 1.32 13.39 8.65
CA GLU A 322 1.66 13.01 10.02
C GLU A 322 2.15 14.23 10.80
N LEU A 323 1.33 14.68 11.75
CA LEU A 323 1.59 15.89 12.53
C LEU A 323 2.56 15.65 13.70
N GLY A 324 2.78 14.38 14.04
CA GLY A 324 3.54 13.97 15.22
C GLY A 324 2.84 14.31 16.55
N PRO A 325 3.43 13.90 17.68
CA PRO A 325 2.90 14.20 19.01
C PRO A 325 2.76 15.71 19.22
N TYR A 326 1.61 16.16 19.71
CA TYR A 326 1.31 17.58 19.95
C TYR A 326 1.54 18.49 18.73
N TRP A 327 1.37 17.94 17.52
CA TRP A 327 1.56 18.64 16.25
C TRP A 327 2.95 19.25 16.04
N LYS A 328 3.98 18.71 16.70
CA LYS A 328 5.37 19.20 16.61
C LYS A 328 5.87 19.31 15.17
N ASN A 329 5.44 18.47 14.25
CA ASN A 329 5.90 18.51 12.86
C ASN A 329 5.42 19.77 12.12
N LEU A 330 4.33 20.41 12.56
CA LEU A 330 3.84 21.68 11.97
C LEU A 330 4.76 22.87 12.25
N LEU A 331 5.73 22.74 13.16
CA LEU A 331 6.77 23.75 13.35
C LEU A 331 7.68 23.86 12.11
N ASN A 332 7.76 22.80 11.30
CA ASN A 332 8.43 22.85 10.02
C ASN A 332 7.49 23.47 8.95
N PRO A 333 7.84 24.61 8.34
CA PRO A 333 6.97 25.28 7.37
C PRO A 333 6.70 24.44 6.11
N LEU A 334 7.61 23.53 5.74
CA LEU A 334 7.41 22.63 4.59
C LEU A 334 6.29 21.62 4.89
N VAL A 335 6.31 21.04 6.08
CA VAL A 335 5.28 20.12 6.57
C VAL A 335 3.94 20.84 6.71
N ALA A 336 3.94 22.06 7.29
CA ALA A 336 2.73 22.86 7.44
C ALA A 336 2.10 23.21 6.08
N THR A 337 2.91 23.60 5.10
CA THR A 337 2.47 23.91 3.73
C THR A 337 1.85 22.66 3.08
N GLN A 338 2.53 21.52 3.15
CA GLN A 338 2.02 20.27 2.60
C GLN A 338 0.71 19.82 3.27
N ASN A 339 0.61 19.95 4.58
CA ASN A 339 -0.61 19.65 5.32
C ASN A 339 -1.77 20.56 4.90
N PHE A 340 -1.51 21.86 4.74
CA PHE A 340 -2.51 22.81 4.25
C PHE A 340 -3.01 22.43 2.85
N GLU A 341 -2.11 22.11 1.93
CA GLU A 341 -2.48 21.68 0.58
C GLU A 341 -3.33 20.41 0.57
N TYR A 342 -2.95 19.40 1.35
CA TYR A 342 -3.76 18.19 1.50
C TYR A 342 -5.16 18.53 2.01
N LYS A 343 -5.28 19.41 3.01
CA LYS A 343 -6.58 19.83 3.54
C LYS A 343 -7.41 20.58 2.51
N MET A 344 -6.81 21.51 1.77
CA MET A 344 -7.51 22.23 0.70
C MET A 344 -8.04 21.28 -0.36
N SER A 345 -7.21 20.36 -0.85
CA SER A 345 -7.62 19.38 -1.86
C SER A 345 -8.71 18.44 -1.34
N ASN A 346 -8.60 17.96 -0.10
CA ASN A 346 -9.57 17.05 0.51
C ASN A 346 -10.92 17.71 0.85
N ILE A 347 -10.96 19.03 1.05
CA ILE A 347 -12.18 19.78 1.41
C ILE A 347 -12.90 20.31 0.15
N LEU A 348 -12.15 20.74 -0.86
CA LEU A 348 -12.69 21.42 -2.04
C LEU A 348 -12.65 20.53 -3.28
N ASP A 349 -11.45 20.15 -3.71
CA ASP A 349 -11.26 19.51 -5.02
C ASP A 349 -11.83 18.09 -5.05
N LYS A 350 -11.38 17.21 -4.14
CA LYS A 350 -11.77 15.79 -4.13
C LYS A 350 -13.28 15.58 -3.96
N PRO A 351 -13.99 16.32 -3.09
CA PRO A 351 -15.44 16.21 -3.01
C PRO A 351 -16.15 16.68 -4.29
N LEU A 352 -15.70 17.78 -4.91
CA LEU A 352 -16.28 18.28 -6.15
C LEU A 352 -16.08 17.30 -7.31
N GLU A 353 -14.85 16.87 -7.51
CA GLU A 353 -14.46 15.81 -8.45
C GLU A 353 -15.33 14.55 -8.25
N SER A 354 -15.49 14.12 -6.99
CA SER A 354 -16.33 12.98 -6.63
C SER A 354 -17.81 13.17 -6.98
N VAL A 355 -18.35 14.40 -6.97
CA VAL A 355 -19.73 14.68 -7.40
C VAL A 355 -19.86 14.52 -8.91
N PHE A 356 -18.88 15.01 -9.68
CA PHE A 356 -18.82 14.78 -11.12
C PHE A 356 -18.59 13.30 -11.46
N GLY A 357 -18.03 12.54 -10.53
CA GLY A 357 -17.74 11.11 -10.68
C GLY A 357 -16.41 10.85 -11.40
N TYR A 358 -15.57 11.88 -11.51
CA TYR A 358 -14.21 11.78 -12.02
C TYR A 358 -13.30 12.52 -11.05
N ILE A 359 -12.34 11.79 -10.51
CA ILE A 359 -11.29 12.30 -9.64
C ILE A 359 -10.01 12.25 -10.46
N SER A 360 -9.38 13.41 -10.67
CA SER A 360 -8.21 13.53 -11.56
C SER A 360 -7.01 12.70 -11.11
N VAL A 361 -6.97 12.32 -9.83
CA VAL A 361 -5.97 11.42 -9.26
C VAL A 361 -6.52 10.72 -8.02
N LEU A 362 -6.51 9.40 -8.05
CA LEU A 362 -6.63 8.56 -6.86
C LEU A 362 -5.20 8.25 -6.39
N PRO A 363 -4.76 8.74 -5.22
CA PRO A 363 -3.37 8.61 -4.81
C PRO A 363 -2.94 7.14 -4.70
N GLY A 364 -1.82 6.77 -5.33
CA GLY A 364 -1.23 5.43 -5.19
C GLY A 364 -0.80 5.05 -3.77
N ALA A 365 -0.82 5.98 -2.80
CA ALA A 365 -0.50 5.74 -1.39
C ALA A 365 -1.68 5.22 -0.56
N PHE A 366 -2.93 5.54 -0.91
CA PHE A 366 -4.13 5.00 -0.26
C PHE A 366 -5.35 5.13 -1.18
N SER A 367 -5.56 4.11 -2.01
CA SER A 367 -6.67 4.05 -2.96
C SER A 367 -7.16 2.62 -3.13
N ALA A 368 -8.33 2.48 -3.75
CA ALA A 368 -8.95 1.21 -4.04
C ALA A 368 -9.60 1.25 -5.42
N TYR A 369 -9.66 0.09 -6.08
CA TYR A 369 -10.19 -0.05 -7.43
C TYR A 369 -10.97 -1.36 -7.54
N ARG A 370 -12.13 -1.31 -8.21
CA ARG A 370 -12.86 -2.52 -8.57
C ARG A 370 -12.06 -3.27 -9.63
N PHE A 371 -11.76 -4.53 -9.38
CA PHE A 371 -10.84 -5.27 -10.26
C PHE A 371 -11.39 -5.42 -11.69
N GLU A 372 -12.71 -5.63 -11.82
CA GLU A 372 -13.40 -5.65 -13.11
C GLU A 372 -13.27 -4.32 -13.89
N ALA A 373 -13.31 -3.19 -13.18
CA ALA A 373 -13.16 -1.88 -13.81
C ALA A 373 -11.74 -1.68 -14.36
N LEU A 374 -10.72 -2.17 -13.64
CA LEU A 374 -9.31 -2.10 -14.03
C LEU A 374 -8.97 -2.88 -15.31
N ARG A 375 -9.56 -4.07 -15.48
CA ARG A 375 -9.22 -4.97 -16.62
C ARG A 375 -9.38 -4.30 -17.99
N GLY A 376 -8.54 -4.68 -18.94
CA GLY A 376 -8.55 -4.18 -20.32
C GLY A 376 -7.72 -2.91 -20.51
N GLN A 377 -8.29 -1.92 -21.22
CA GLN A 377 -7.60 -0.67 -21.56
C GLN A 377 -7.04 0.10 -20.34
N PRO A 378 -7.74 0.21 -19.18
CA PRO A 378 -7.22 0.97 -18.05
C PRO A 378 -5.89 0.43 -17.51
N LEU A 379 -5.79 -0.88 -17.22
CA LEU A 379 -4.51 -1.48 -16.81
C LEU A 379 -3.46 -1.45 -17.90
N ARG A 380 -3.83 -1.60 -19.18
CA ARG A 380 -2.87 -1.49 -20.30
C ARG A 380 -2.21 -0.11 -20.32
N MET A 381 -3.00 0.95 -20.18
CA MET A 381 -2.51 2.33 -20.16
C MET A 381 -1.71 2.63 -18.90
N TYR A 382 -2.11 2.07 -17.75
CA TYR A 382 -1.37 2.20 -16.49
C TYR A 382 0.07 1.69 -16.58
N PHE A 383 0.28 0.56 -17.28
CA PHE A 383 1.62 -0.03 -17.46
C PHE A 383 2.34 0.41 -18.74
N LEU A 384 1.73 1.28 -19.56
CA LEU A 384 2.27 1.64 -20.88
C LEU A 384 3.70 2.19 -20.80
N GLY A 385 3.99 2.96 -19.76
CA GLY A 385 5.31 3.55 -19.56
C GLY A 385 6.45 2.54 -19.36
N GLU A 386 6.16 1.28 -18.97
CA GLU A 386 7.18 0.23 -18.81
C GLU A 386 7.66 -0.35 -20.15
N THR A 387 6.78 -0.41 -21.15
CA THR A 387 7.13 -0.90 -22.50
C THR A 387 8.06 0.05 -23.26
N MET A 388 8.26 1.26 -22.75
CA MET A 388 8.87 2.38 -23.44
C MET A 388 10.32 2.68 -23.00
N GLU A 389 10.91 1.85 -22.13
CA GLU A 389 12.27 2.05 -21.55
C GLU A 389 13.44 1.98 -22.57
N GLY A 390 13.18 1.90 -23.89
CA GLY A 390 14.21 1.70 -24.93
C GLY A 390 14.30 2.72 -26.07
N GLY A 391 13.49 3.78 -26.10
CA GLY A 391 13.55 4.74 -27.23
C GLY A 391 12.42 5.76 -27.33
N ALA A 392 11.75 6.07 -26.22
CA ALA A 392 10.58 6.94 -26.25
C ALA A 392 10.95 8.42 -26.38
N ASP A 393 10.25 9.10 -27.29
CA ASP A 393 10.19 10.55 -27.45
C ASP A 393 9.99 11.24 -26.08
N LEU A 394 10.63 12.39 -25.85
CA LEU A 394 10.70 13.09 -24.55
C LEU A 394 9.31 13.27 -23.89
N PHE A 395 8.28 13.44 -24.72
CA PHE A 395 6.89 13.55 -24.32
C PHE A 395 6.33 12.25 -23.70
N LYS A 396 6.64 11.09 -24.30
CA LYS A 396 6.20 9.76 -23.83
C LYS A 396 6.93 9.33 -22.55
N ALA A 397 8.21 9.66 -22.42
CA ALA A 397 8.98 9.39 -21.20
C ALA A 397 8.43 10.15 -19.98
N ASN A 398 7.93 11.37 -20.16
CA ASN A 398 7.31 12.13 -19.07
C ASN A 398 5.87 11.70 -18.77
N MET A 399 5.17 11.06 -19.71
CA MET A 399 3.86 10.45 -19.47
C MET A 399 3.93 9.33 -18.40
N TYR A 400 5.10 8.72 -18.19
CA TYR A 400 5.34 7.77 -17.09
C TYR A 400 5.10 8.37 -15.70
N LEU A 401 5.15 9.70 -15.54
CA LEU A 401 4.92 10.37 -14.24
C LEU A 401 3.43 10.61 -13.95
N ALA A 402 2.55 10.25 -14.88
CA ALA A 402 1.13 10.57 -14.88
C ALA A 402 0.23 9.32 -14.78
N GLU A 403 0.79 8.16 -14.45
CA GLU A 403 0.15 6.86 -14.52
C GLU A 403 -1.14 6.75 -13.70
N ASP A 404 -1.15 7.24 -12.46
CA ASP A 404 -2.34 7.23 -11.59
C ASP A 404 -3.46 8.11 -12.18
N ARG A 405 -3.10 9.23 -12.82
CA ARG A 405 -4.06 10.16 -13.46
C ARG A 405 -4.63 9.59 -14.75
N ILE A 406 -3.77 9.00 -15.57
CA ILE A 406 -4.15 8.32 -16.82
C ILE A 406 -5.09 7.16 -16.49
N LEU A 407 -4.80 6.39 -15.44
CA LEU A 407 -5.68 5.31 -14.99
C LEU A 407 -7.07 5.84 -14.60
N CYS A 408 -7.15 6.94 -13.86
CA CYS A 408 -8.43 7.56 -13.49
C CYS A 408 -9.23 7.98 -14.73
N PHE A 409 -8.57 8.59 -15.73
CA PHE A 409 -9.20 8.99 -16.99
C PHE A 409 -9.67 7.78 -17.80
N GLU A 410 -8.85 6.75 -17.94
CA GLU A 410 -9.19 5.53 -18.70
C GLU A 410 -10.31 4.72 -18.04
N LEU A 411 -10.44 4.75 -16.71
CA LEU A 411 -11.56 4.13 -16.00
C LEU A 411 -12.90 4.79 -16.35
N VAL A 412 -12.96 6.11 -16.26
CA VAL A 412 -14.19 6.89 -16.53
C VAL A 412 -14.55 6.90 -18.02
N THR A 413 -13.54 6.87 -18.89
CA THR A 413 -13.75 6.85 -20.35
C THR A 413 -13.80 5.45 -20.96
N LYS A 414 -13.84 4.40 -20.13
CA LYS A 414 -13.86 3.00 -20.59
C LYS A 414 -15.08 2.74 -21.47
N VAL A 415 -14.82 2.12 -22.64
CA VAL A 415 -15.84 1.85 -23.67
C VAL A 415 -17.03 1.10 -23.08
N ASN A 416 -18.25 1.56 -23.42
CA ASN A 416 -19.52 0.96 -22.99
C ASN A 416 -19.66 0.76 -21.47
N SER A 417 -18.83 1.42 -20.68
CA SER A 417 -18.85 1.37 -19.22
C SER A 417 -19.15 2.74 -18.66
N SER A 418 -19.68 2.79 -17.44
CA SER A 418 -20.07 4.04 -16.79
C SER A 418 -19.43 4.17 -15.41
N TRP A 419 -18.20 3.68 -15.24
CA TRP A 419 -17.49 3.70 -13.96
C TRP A 419 -17.31 5.11 -13.43
N VAL A 420 -17.58 5.30 -12.14
CA VAL A 420 -17.33 6.56 -11.43
C VAL A 420 -16.23 6.40 -10.39
N LEU A 421 -15.55 7.51 -10.10
CA LEU A 421 -14.54 7.60 -9.05
C LEU A 421 -15.10 8.36 -7.85
N LYS A 422 -14.81 7.87 -6.64
CA LYS A 422 -15.34 8.46 -5.39
C LYS A 422 -14.28 8.82 -4.36
N TYR A 423 -14.52 9.93 -3.67
CA TYR A 423 -13.75 10.34 -2.51
C TYR A 423 -14.50 9.94 -1.23
N VAL A 424 -13.86 9.15 -0.39
CA VAL A 424 -14.44 8.59 0.84
C VAL A 424 -13.78 9.24 2.04
N LYS A 425 -14.30 10.39 2.47
CA LYS A 425 -13.78 11.15 3.62
C LYS A 425 -13.63 10.33 4.91
N SER A 426 -14.52 9.36 5.15
CA SER A 426 -14.48 8.52 6.36
C SER A 426 -13.38 7.45 6.34
N ALA A 427 -12.75 7.21 5.19
CA ALA A 427 -11.56 6.39 5.08
C ALA A 427 -10.33 7.29 5.12
N GLU A 428 -9.57 7.27 6.20
CA GLU A 428 -8.47 8.20 6.45
C GLU A 428 -7.13 7.45 6.54
N ALA A 429 -6.04 8.06 6.08
CA ALA A 429 -4.70 7.54 6.27
C ALA A 429 -3.67 8.64 6.53
N GLU A 430 -2.76 8.39 7.48
CA GLU A 430 -1.66 9.30 7.83
C GLU A 430 -0.40 8.88 7.09
N THR A 431 0.29 9.84 6.45
CA THR A 431 1.57 9.61 5.76
C THR A 431 2.60 10.63 6.19
N ASP A 432 3.87 10.23 6.18
CA ASP A 432 4.98 11.17 6.26
C ASP A 432 5.01 12.07 5.02
N VAL A 433 5.52 13.28 5.21
CA VAL A 433 5.63 14.29 4.16
C VAL A 433 7.05 14.85 4.13
N PRO A 434 7.54 15.33 2.98
CA PRO A 434 8.88 15.90 2.87
C PRO A 434 9.11 16.96 3.93
N SER A 435 10.14 16.73 4.76
CA SER A 435 10.56 17.68 5.81
C SER A 435 11.76 18.51 5.37
N GLU A 436 12.39 18.13 4.26
CA GLU A 436 13.56 18.79 3.68
C GLU A 436 13.27 19.34 2.28
N LEU A 437 13.92 20.45 1.94
CA LEU A 437 13.67 21.17 0.69
C LEU A 437 14.05 20.36 -0.57
N PRO A 438 15.17 19.60 -0.63
CA PRO A 438 15.49 18.76 -1.78
C PRO A 438 14.45 17.67 -2.05
N GLU A 439 13.92 17.04 -0.99
CA GLU A 439 12.86 16.04 -1.07
C GLU A 439 11.57 16.66 -1.62
N LEU A 440 11.19 17.82 -1.08
CA LEU A 440 10.02 18.57 -1.54
C LEU A 440 10.15 18.93 -3.03
N ILE A 441 11.29 19.45 -3.48
CA ILE A 441 11.52 19.81 -4.90
C ILE A 441 11.40 18.58 -5.80
N SER A 442 12.02 17.45 -5.39
CA SER A 442 11.92 16.19 -6.13
C SER A 442 10.47 15.71 -6.25
N GLN A 443 9.70 15.83 -5.17
CA GLN A 443 8.27 15.53 -5.15
C GLN A 443 7.48 16.46 -6.09
N ARG A 444 7.68 17.79 -5.99
CA ARG A 444 6.96 18.77 -6.83
C ARG A 444 7.25 18.62 -8.29
N ARG A 445 8.50 18.36 -8.68
CA ARG A 445 8.85 18.09 -10.08
C ARG A 445 8.07 16.91 -10.63
N ARG A 446 7.94 15.82 -9.85
CA ARG A 446 7.17 14.63 -10.26
C ARG A 446 5.69 14.96 -10.40
N TRP A 447 5.11 15.63 -9.39
CA TRP A 447 3.67 15.93 -9.37
C TRP A 447 3.26 16.95 -10.42
N LEU A 448 4.05 18.00 -10.64
CA LEU A 448 3.76 19.02 -11.65
C LEU A 448 3.87 18.44 -13.06
N ASN A 449 4.94 17.71 -13.36
CA ASN A 449 5.09 17.05 -14.65
C ASN A 449 3.95 16.05 -14.87
N GLY A 450 3.68 15.17 -13.90
CA GLY A 450 2.59 14.19 -14.00
C GLY A 450 1.22 14.84 -14.25
N SER A 451 0.93 15.97 -13.59
CA SER A 451 -0.32 16.70 -13.79
C SER A 451 -0.39 17.33 -15.19
N PHE A 452 0.69 17.99 -15.64
CA PHE A 452 0.74 18.58 -16.97
C PHE A 452 0.54 17.55 -18.09
N PHE A 453 1.24 16.42 -18.05
CA PHE A 453 1.11 15.40 -19.09
C PHE A 453 -0.25 14.69 -19.05
N ALA A 454 -0.82 14.49 -17.86
CA ALA A 454 -2.19 13.99 -17.73
C ALA A 454 -3.21 14.97 -18.34
N ALA A 455 -3.04 16.28 -18.12
CA ALA A 455 -3.89 17.32 -18.70
C ALA A 455 -3.86 17.26 -20.23
N VAL A 456 -2.67 17.23 -20.82
CA VAL A 456 -2.51 17.13 -22.28
C VAL A 456 -3.12 15.82 -22.80
N HIS A 457 -2.93 14.70 -22.09
CA HIS A 457 -3.56 13.43 -22.45
C HIS A 457 -5.10 13.52 -22.44
N ALA A 458 -5.69 14.07 -21.38
CA ALA A 458 -7.13 14.25 -21.27
C ALA A 458 -7.69 15.18 -22.36
N LEU A 459 -6.96 16.26 -22.69
CA LEU A 459 -7.34 17.19 -23.75
C LEU A 459 -7.24 16.57 -25.15
N MET A 460 -6.20 15.78 -25.44
CA MET A 460 -6.10 15.09 -26.73
C MET A 460 -7.16 14.00 -26.90
N HIS A 461 -7.56 13.36 -25.80
CA HIS A 461 -8.49 12.24 -25.79
C HIS A 461 -9.87 12.60 -25.24
N TRP A 462 -10.25 13.89 -25.17
CA TRP A 462 -11.53 14.32 -24.61
C TRP A 462 -12.74 13.62 -25.25
N SER A 463 -12.63 13.27 -26.54
CA SER A 463 -13.65 12.53 -27.30
C SER A 463 -13.92 11.13 -26.72
N TYR A 464 -12.99 10.56 -25.94
CA TYR A 464 -13.17 9.29 -25.24
C TYR A 464 -14.27 9.34 -24.16
N ILE A 465 -14.69 10.52 -23.74
CA ILE A 465 -15.87 10.65 -22.86
C ILE A 465 -17.12 10.15 -23.61
N PHE A 466 -17.22 10.32 -24.94
CA PHE A 466 -18.42 9.97 -25.70
C PHE A 466 -18.54 8.47 -26.00
N ARG A 467 -17.43 7.72 -26.03
CA ARG A 467 -17.42 6.24 -26.12
C ARG A 467 -17.83 5.55 -24.81
N SER A 468 -17.88 6.28 -23.70
CA SER A 468 -18.36 5.74 -22.42
C SER A 468 -19.88 5.50 -22.42
N GLY A 469 -20.33 4.62 -21.54
CA GLY A 469 -21.74 4.35 -21.26
C GLY A 469 -22.41 5.36 -20.33
N HIS A 470 -21.76 6.49 -20.01
CA HIS A 470 -22.33 7.51 -19.13
C HIS A 470 -23.57 8.21 -19.73
N SER A 471 -24.46 8.70 -18.87
CA SER A 471 -25.60 9.52 -19.32
C SER A 471 -25.13 10.84 -19.94
N VAL A 472 -25.97 11.46 -20.78
CA VAL A 472 -25.63 12.72 -21.48
C VAL A 472 -25.21 13.82 -20.50
N GLY A 473 -25.96 14.01 -19.42
CA GLY A 473 -25.61 15.01 -18.39
C GLY A 473 -24.28 14.71 -17.68
N ARG A 474 -23.97 13.43 -17.46
CA ARG A 474 -22.68 13.03 -16.90
C ARG A 474 -21.54 13.28 -17.88
N LYS A 475 -21.71 12.95 -19.16
CA LYS A 475 -20.73 13.25 -20.21
C LYS A 475 -20.42 14.75 -20.27
N PHE A 476 -21.44 15.61 -20.19
CA PHE A 476 -21.25 17.05 -20.11
C PHE A 476 -20.47 17.46 -18.85
N ALA A 477 -20.82 16.92 -17.68
CA ALA A 477 -20.11 17.20 -16.44
C ALA A 477 -18.63 16.76 -16.48
N LEU A 478 -18.35 15.59 -17.06
CA LEU A 478 -16.98 15.10 -17.26
C LEU A 478 -16.19 16.00 -18.22
N CYS A 479 -16.81 16.42 -19.33
CA CYS A 479 -16.18 17.39 -20.24
C CYS A 479 -15.88 18.71 -19.49
N ALA A 480 -16.84 19.22 -18.72
CA ALA A 480 -16.64 20.44 -17.94
C ALA A 480 -15.49 20.28 -16.95
N ASP A 481 -15.44 19.18 -16.19
CA ASP A 481 -14.38 18.92 -15.22
C ASP A 481 -12.99 18.79 -15.88
N THR A 482 -12.88 18.04 -16.99
CA THR A 482 -11.63 17.93 -17.77
C THR A 482 -11.16 19.26 -18.37
N ASN A 483 -12.08 20.20 -18.65
CA ASN A 483 -11.74 21.54 -19.14
C ASN A 483 -11.49 22.55 -17.99
N LEU A 484 -12.04 22.30 -16.80
CA LEU A 484 -11.98 23.22 -15.67
C LEU A 484 -10.67 23.06 -14.86
N HIS A 485 -10.04 21.89 -14.92
CA HIS A 485 -9.01 21.52 -13.95
C HIS A 485 -7.56 21.90 -14.31
N ASP A 486 -7.26 22.46 -15.49
CA ASP A 486 -5.87 22.62 -15.95
C ASP A 486 -5.47 23.98 -16.59
N VAL A 487 -6.29 25.03 -16.50
CA VAL A 487 -5.92 26.39 -16.97
C VAL A 487 -5.40 27.29 -15.84
N SER A 488 -4.60 26.74 -14.92
CA SER A 488 -3.81 27.56 -13.99
C SER A 488 -2.36 27.10 -13.96
N TRP A 489 -1.52 27.95 -14.55
CA TRP A 489 -0.05 27.96 -14.54
C TRP A 489 0.67 27.05 -15.53
N GLY A 490 0.78 27.56 -16.76
CA GLY A 490 1.89 27.25 -17.66
C GLY A 490 2.73 28.50 -17.90
N THR A 491 4.04 28.43 -17.61
CA THR A 491 5.08 29.09 -18.42
C THR A 491 6.36 28.24 -18.44
N LYS A 492 6.72 27.85 -19.67
CA LYS A 492 7.99 27.35 -20.26
C LYS A 492 9.18 27.05 -19.34
N GLY A 493 9.75 25.85 -19.50
CA GLY A 493 11.14 25.54 -19.17
C GLY A 493 11.95 25.30 -20.44
N ASP A 494 12.95 26.15 -20.69
CA ASP A 494 13.98 25.92 -21.71
C ASP A 494 14.95 24.81 -21.27
N ASN A 495 15.34 23.99 -22.24
CA ASN A 495 16.31 22.91 -22.09
C ASN A 495 17.73 23.47 -21.89
N LYS A 496 18.40 23.05 -20.81
CA LYS A 496 19.85 22.80 -20.84
C LYS A 496 20.15 21.48 -20.17
N VAL A 497 20.67 20.57 -20.97
CA VAL A 497 21.24 19.28 -20.58
C VAL A 497 22.55 19.58 -19.84
N GLU A 498 22.67 19.18 -18.57
CA GLU A 498 24.00 18.89 -18.01
C GLU A 498 24.42 17.54 -18.62
N GLU A 499 25.35 17.59 -19.58
CA GLU A 499 26.09 16.41 -20.03
C GLU A 499 26.71 15.75 -18.79
N LYS A 500 26.37 14.47 -18.56
CA LYS A 500 27.14 13.64 -17.64
C LYS A 500 28.52 13.43 -18.24
N LEU A 501 29.50 14.18 -17.74
CA LEU A 501 30.91 13.83 -17.89
C LEU A 501 31.11 12.43 -17.29
N VAL A 502 31.40 11.47 -18.16
CA VAL A 502 31.94 10.16 -17.78
C VAL A 502 33.35 10.40 -17.26
N VAL A 503 33.51 10.44 -15.94
CA VAL A 503 34.84 10.33 -15.32
C VAL A 503 35.14 8.83 -15.20
N VAL A 504 35.93 8.31 -16.14
CA VAL A 504 36.55 6.99 -16.04
C VAL A 504 37.58 7.05 -14.92
N GLY A 505 37.28 6.41 -13.79
CA GLY A 505 38.24 6.15 -12.73
C GLY A 505 39.23 5.05 -13.15
N PRO A 506 40.48 5.04 -12.62
CA PRO A 506 41.50 4.09 -13.03
C PRO A 506 41.13 2.66 -12.61
N LYS A 507 41.41 1.72 -13.51
CA LYS A 507 41.38 0.27 -13.29
C LYS A 507 42.02 -0.08 -11.94
N GLY A 508 41.19 -0.51 -10.99
CA GLY A 508 41.61 -1.19 -9.78
C GLY A 508 40.97 -2.58 -9.78
N ASN A 509 41.81 -3.62 -9.77
CA ASN A 509 41.42 -5.02 -9.85
C ASN A 509 40.24 -5.33 -8.91
N LEU A 510 39.12 -5.69 -9.50
CA LEU A 510 38.04 -6.39 -8.80
C LEU A 510 38.60 -7.74 -8.40
N LEU A 511 38.96 -7.86 -7.12
CA LEU A 511 38.99 -9.16 -6.46
C LEU A 511 37.57 -9.70 -6.56
N GLU A 512 37.39 -10.64 -7.48
CA GLU A 512 36.31 -11.61 -7.49
C GLU A 512 36.24 -12.24 -6.10
N LYS A 513 35.39 -11.69 -5.23
CA LYS A 513 34.82 -12.49 -4.16
C LYS A 513 33.88 -13.44 -4.88
N ASN A 514 34.37 -14.66 -5.12
CA ASN A 514 33.55 -15.83 -5.33
C ASN A 514 32.41 -15.77 -4.30
N ILE A 515 31.22 -15.40 -4.77
CA ILE A 515 30.00 -15.62 -4.03
C ILE A 515 29.78 -17.11 -4.20
N ASP A 516 30.35 -17.88 -3.28
CA ASP A 516 30.03 -19.29 -3.16
C ASP A 516 28.50 -19.41 -3.12
N ASP A 517 27.97 -20.24 -4.01
CA ASP A 517 26.59 -20.67 -4.09
C ASP A 517 26.16 -21.30 -2.74
N LYS A 518 25.88 -20.47 -1.74
CA LYS A 518 25.12 -20.89 -0.56
C LYS A 518 23.67 -21.00 -0.99
N LEU A 519 23.32 -22.15 -1.58
CA LEU A 519 21.96 -22.68 -1.40
C LEU A 519 21.77 -22.84 0.11
N LEU A 520 21.11 -21.86 0.75
CA LEU A 520 20.63 -22.04 2.11
C LEU A 520 19.66 -23.23 2.08
N ALA A 521 20.00 -24.27 2.86
CA ALA A 521 19.19 -25.46 2.97
C ALA A 521 17.77 -25.05 3.38
N ILE A 522 16.79 -25.47 2.58
CA ILE A 522 15.39 -25.25 2.90
C ILE A 522 15.11 -26.06 4.17
N PRO A 523 14.62 -25.44 5.26
CA PRO A 523 14.29 -26.18 6.48
C PRO A 523 13.29 -27.29 6.13
N THR A 524 13.62 -28.53 6.48
CA THR A 524 12.76 -29.69 6.19
C THR A 524 12.07 -30.21 7.45
N THR A 525 12.63 -29.89 8.62
CA THR A 525 12.10 -30.31 9.93
C THR A 525 11.66 -29.12 10.76
N SER A 526 10.73 -29.36 11.70
CA SER A 526 10.27 -28.31 12.63
C SER A 526 11.39 -27.79 13.54
N ASP A 527 12.38 -28.61 13.88
CA ASP A 527 13.50 -28.19 14.74
C ASP A 527 14.49 -27.27 14.00
N GLU A 528 14.72 -27.52 12.71
CA GLU A 528 15.46 -26.59 11.84
C GLU A 528 14.72 -25.26 11.71
N ALA A 529 13.40 -25.30 11.46
CA ALA A 529 12.60 -24.09 11.39
C ALA A 529 12.62 -23.27 12.69
N ASP A 530 12.57 -23.94 13.84
CA ASP A 530 12.73 -23.32 15.16
C ASP A 530 14.09 -22.64 15.32
N TYR A 531 15.17 -23.27 14.84
CA TYR A 531 16.51 -22.69 14.86
C TYR A 531 16.56 -21.40 14.02
N TYR A 532 16.07 -21.43 12.77
CA TYR A 532 16.05 -20.25 11.91
C TYR A 532 15.19 -19.12 12.50
N TRP A 533 14.02 -19.45 13.07
CA TRP A 533 13.18 -18.45 13.74
C TRP A 533 13.90 -17.83 14.94
N LYS A 534 14.61 -18.62 15.76
CA LYS A 534 15.42 -18.09 16.87
C LYS A 534 16.50 -17.13 16.37
N SER A 535 17.18 -17.44 15.26
CA SER A 535 18.16 -16.55 14.66
C SER A 535 17.54 -15.22 14.17
N PHE A 536 16.34 -15.25 13.60
CA PHE A 536 15.62 -14.02 13.25
C PHE A 536 15.26 -13.23 14.51
N ASN A 537 14.73 -13.89 15.54
CA ASN A 537 14.36 -13.22 16.78
C ASN A 537 15.58 -12.61 17.51
N GLU A 538 16.73 -13.28 17.53
CA GLU A 538 17.96 -12.73 18.09
C GLU A 538 18.40 -11.46 17.35
N LYS A 539 18.44 -11.50 16.00
CA LYS A 539 18.70 -10.32 15.17
C LYS A 539 17.70 -9.20 15.45
N PHE A 540 16.42 -9.54 15.63
CA PHE A 540 15.36 -8.59 15.95
C PHE A 540 15.56 -7.92 17.32
N GLN A 541 15.95 -8.69 18.35
CA GLN A 541 16.24 -8.12 19.67
C GLN A 541 17.44 -7.16 19.61
N ILE A 542 18.50 -7.51 18.88
CA ILE A 542 19.65 -6.62 18.66
C ILE A 542 19.20 -5.32 17.96
N GLN A 543 18.38 -5.43 16.91
CA GLN A 543 17.84 -4.27 16.19
C GLN A 543 17.00 -3.35 17.11
N LYS A 544 16.22 -3.94 18.02
CA LYS A 544 15.44 -3.20 19.01
C LYS A 544 16.31 -2.44 19.99
N LEU A 545 17.44 -3.03 20.43
CA LEU A 545 18.42 -2.38 21.30
C LEU A 545 19.14 -1.23 20.58
N ASP A 546 19.62 -1.44 19.35
CA ASP A 546 20.29 -0.44 18.51
C ASP A 546 19.45 0.84 18.30
N ARG A 547 18.12 0.70 18.25
CA ARG A 547 17.18 1.84 18.14
C ARG A 547 17.27 2.77 19.35
N THR A 548 17.55 2.22 20.52
CA THR A 548 17.62 2.98 21.78
C THR A 548 18.91 3.80 21.87
N GLU A 549 19.96 3.42 21.12
CA GLU A 549 21.28 4.07 21.18
C GLU A 549 21.53 5.11 20.06
N LYS A 550 20.88 4.99 18.89
CA LYS A 550 21.20 5.86 17.74
C LYS A 550 20.29 7.08 17.59
N VAL A 551 20.63 8.14 18.32
CA VAL A 551 20.68 9.49 17.70
C VAL A 551 22.11 9.68 17.19
N GLN A 552 22.43 9.20 15.97
CA GLN A 552 23.77 9.38 15.39
C GLN A 552 23.74 10.22 14.10
N LYS A 553 24.69 11.16 14.06
CA LYS A 553 24.93 12.18 13.02
C LYS A 553 25.18 11.54 11.65
N ARG A 554 24.60 12.16 10.61
CA ARG A 554 24.68 11.78 9.19
C ARG A 554 26.12 11.73 8.66
N ASP A 555 26.36 10.80 7.73
CA ASP A 555 27.63 10.60 7.04
C ASP A 555 28.07 11.82 6.20
N ALA A 556 29.37 12.13 6.25
CA ALA A 556 29.97 13.31 5.62
C ALA A 556 29.84 13.32 4.08
N LYS A 557 29.74 12.14 3.44
CA LYS A 557 29.59 12.02 1.98
C LYS A 557 28.18 12.42 1.51
N THR A 558 27.16 12.05 2.27
CA THR A 558 25.76 12.47 2.04
C THR A 558 25.59 13.97 2.27
N LYS A 559 26.29 14.52 3.28
CA LYS A 559 26.30 15.95 3.58
C LYS A 559 26.83 16.82 2.44
N LEU A 560 27.86 16.36 1.72
CA LEU A 560 28.44 17.07 0.59
C LEU A 560 27.51 17.07 -0.64
N GLU A 561 26.89 15.93 -0.97
CA GLU A 561 25.90 15.87 -2.08
C GLU A 561 24.67 16.72 -1.78
N ASP A 562 24.21 16.76 -0.53
CA ASP A 562 23.08 17.58 -0.14
C ASP A 562 23.45 19.07 -0.09
N ASP A 563 24.68 19.44 0.26
CA ASP A 563 25.18 20.82 0.16
C ASP A 563 25.18 21.33 -1.30
N PHE A 564 25.57 20.49 -2.27
CA PHE A 564 25.47 20.83 -3.69
C PHE A 564 24.03 20.97 -4.19
N LYS A 565 23.11 20.12 -3.70
CA LYS A 565 21.66 20.26 -3.98
C LYS A 565 21.08 21.51 -3.32
N LEU A 566 21.52 21.85 -2.10
CA LEU A 566 21.16 23.06 -1.36
C LEU A 566 21.66 24.32 -2.07
N PHE A 567 22.83 24.30 -2.70
CA PHE A 567 23.33 25.43 -3.49
C PHE A 567 22.41 25.73 -4.69
N ARG A 568 22.11 24.71 -5.51
CA ARG A 568 21.19 24.86 -6.67
C ARG A 568 19.82 25.35 -6.21
N THR A 569 19.36 24.88 -5.06
CA THR A 569 18.10 25.26 -4.44
C THR A 569 18.09 26.71 -3.95
N LYS A 570 19.17 27.19 -3.31
CA LYS A 570 19.31 28.59 -2.88
C LYS A 570 19.33 29.55 -4.06
N VAL A 571 19.93 29.16 -5.18
CA VAL A 571 19.95 29.95 -6.42
C VAL A 571 18.54 30.10 -7.00
N VAL A 572 17.76 29.02 -7.07
CA VAL A 572 16.37 29.07 -7.54
C VAL A 572 15.49 29.88 -6.59
N LEU A 573 15.65 29.71 -5.28
CA LEU A 573 14.89 30.48 -4.29
C LEU A 573 15.22 31.99 -4.38
N PHE A 574 16.49 32.34 -4.54
CA PHE A 574 16.93 33.72 -4.76
C PHE A 574 16.34 34.29 -6.05
N TRP A 575 16.30 33.51 -7.13
CA TRP A 575 15.68 33.92 -8.38
C TRP A 575 14.16 34.12 -8.26
N VAL A 576 13.44 33.23 -7.57
CA VAL A 576 12.00 33.39 -7.36
C VAL A 576 11.72 34.62 -6.48
N LEU A 577 12.48 34.82 -5.41
CA LEU A 577 12.33 35.98 -4.52
C LEU A 577 12.70 37.29 -5.22
N SER A 578 13.71 37.30 -6.11
CA SER A 578 14.07 38.51 -6.86
C SER A 578 13.04 38.86 -7.93
N ASN A 579 12.43 37.87 -8.58
CA ASN A 579 11.30 38.08 -9.48
C ASN A 579 10.04 38.52 -8.73
N GLY A 580 9.78 37.96 -7.54
CA GLY A 580 8.69 38.43 -6.66
C GLY A 580 8.89 39.86 -6.19
N ALA A 581 10.12 40.25 -5.84
CA ALA A 581 10.48 41.62 -5.49
C ALA A 581 10.33 42.56 -6.70
N LEU A 582 10.74 42.14 -7.90
CA LEU A 582 10.50 42.88 -9.15
C LEU A 582 9.01 43.10 -9.39
N ILE A 583 8.18 42.06 -9.24
CA ILE A 583 6.72 42.19 -9.38
C ILE A 583 6.17 43.19 -8.37
N LEU A 584 6.57 43.12 -7.09
CA LEU A 584 6.16 44.08 -6.05
C LEU A 584 6.62 45.51 -6.35
N ILE A 585 7.82 45.67 -6.91
CA ILE A 585 8.36 46.98 -7.29
C ILE A 585 7.56 47.56 -8.46
N PHE A 586 7.19 46.75 -9.45
CA PHE A 586 6.46 47.18 -10.63
C PHE A 586 4.93 47.25 -10.46
N THR A 587 4.37 46.56 -9.47
CA THR A 587 2.95 46.67 -9.09
C THR A 587 2.70 47.67 -7.95
N SER A 588 3.76 48.23 -7.34
CA SER A 588 3.63 49.29 -6.34
C SER A 588 3.37 50.65 -6.98
N ASP A 589 2.19 51.22 -6.69
CA ASP A 589 1.79 52.55 -7.14
C ASP A 589 2.77 53.66 -6.74
N TYR A 590 3.49 53.48 -5.63
CA TYR A 590 4.47 54.45 -5.14
C TYR A 590 5.70 54.55 -6.05
N ILE A 591 6.22 53.41 -6.53
CA ILE A 591 7.41 53.38 -7.39
C ILE A 591 7.07 53.78 -8.82
N ALA A 592 5.90 53.37 -9.33
CA ALA A 592 5.41 53.79 -10.64
C ALA A 592 5.28 55.32 -10.76
N ARG A 593 4.86 56.00 -9.69
CA ARG A 593 4.72 57.47 -9.64
C ARG A 593 6.06 58.19 -9.52
N ASN A 594 6.92 57.76 -8.60
CA ASN A 594 8.13 58.50 -8.25
C ASN A 594 9.33 58.22 -9.16
N VAL A 595 9.44 57.01 -9.73
CA VAL A 595 10.59 56.60 -10.56
C VAL A 595 10.28 56.75 -12.05
N PHE A 596 9.07 56.41 -12.49
CA PHE A 596 8.70 56.42 -13.92
C PHE A 596 7.94 57.68 -14.37
N LYS A 597 7.72 58.67 -13.47
CA LYS A 597 7.07 59.97 -13.74
C LYS A 597 5.83 59.86 -14.64
N LYS A 598 4.98 58.85 -14.40
CA LYS A 598 3.75 58.66 -15.16
C LYS A 598 2.69 59.57 -14.56
N ASP A 599 2.42 60.70 -15.20
CA ASP A 599 1.36 61.63 -14.79
C ASP A 599 -0.01 60.95 -14.92
N VAL A 600 -0.55 60.51 -13.78
CA VAL A 600 -1.90 59.94 -13.68
C VAL A 600 -2.89 61.10 -13.66
N LYS A 601 -3.30 61.55 -14.86
CA LYS A 601 -4.58 62.23 -15.04
C LYS A 601 -5.56 61.29 -15.72
N SER A 602 -6.65 61.05 -15.00
CA SER A 602 -7.91 60.40 -15.39
C SER A 602 -8.04 58.90 -15.10
N SER A 603 -8.96 58.62 -14.18
CA SER A 603 -9.87 57.48 -14.11
C SER A 603 -9.32 56.13 -13.62
N SER A 604 -9.87 55.71 -12.49
CA SER A 604 -9.92 54.35 -11.98
C SER A 604 -10.54 53.37 -12.98
N GLU A 605 -9.75 52.83 -13.89
CA GLU A 605 -10.13 51.63 -14.63
C GLU A 605 -9.23 50.48 -14.18
N ILE A 606 -9.75 49.69 -13.23
CA ILE A 606 -9.23 48.34 -13.00
C ILE A 606 -9.32 47.64 -14.36
N SER A 607 -8.19 47.12 -14.84
CA SER A 607 -8.11 46.45 -16.15
C SER A 607 -9.31 45.52 -16.35
N PRO A 608 -10.11 45.67 -17.43
CA PRO A 608 -11.26 44.81 -17.70
C PRO A 608 -10.91 43.32 -17.71
N PHE A 609 -9.67 43.00 -18.09
CA PHE A 609 -9.11 41.64 -17.99
C PHE A 609 -8.98 41.16 -16.53
N LEU A 610 -8.51 42.03 -15.62
CA LEU A 610 -8.39 41.71 -14.20
C LEU A 610 -9.76 41.58 -13.52
N ILE A 611 -10.73 42.43 -13.91
CA ILE A 611 -12.13 42.33 -13.49
C ILE A 611 -12.74 41.01 -13.98
N PHE A 612 -12.52 40.66 -15.25
CA PHE A 612 -13.01 39.41 -15.84
C PHE A 612 -12.41 38.19 -15.14
N ILE A 613 -11.10 38.18 -14.89
CA ILE A 613 -10.45 37.09 -14.14
C ILE A 613 -10.98 37.02 -12.72
N PHE A 614 -11.13 38.14 -12.03
CA PHE A 614 -11.66 38.18 -10.66
C PHE A 614 -13.08 37.60 -10.59
N TRP A 615 -14.00 38.06 -11.46
CA TRP A 615 -15.38 37.56 -11.48
C TRP A 615 -15.48 36.13 -11.99
N SER A 616 -14.60 35.70 -12.91
CA SER A 616 -14.53 34.32 -13.36
C SER A 616 -14.05 33.40 -12.23
N VAL A 617 -13.00 33.78 -11.50
CA VAL A 617 -12.50 33.01 -10.34
C VAL A 617 -13.51 33.02 -9.21
N ALA A 618 -14.19 34.13 -8.94
CA ALA A 618 -15.27 34.21 -7.95
C ALA A 618 -16.46 33.32 -8.32
N PHE A 619 -16.88 33.32 -9.60
CA PHE A 619 -17.94 32.46 -10.09
C PHE A 619 -17.58 30.98 -10.00
N LEU A 620 -16.36 30.60 -10.44
CA LEU A 620 -15.87 29.23 -10.30
C LEU A 620 -15.77 28.83 -8.83
N SER A 621 -15.33 29.72 -7.94
CA SER A 621 -15.28 29.47 -6.49
C SER A 621 -16.67 29.32 -5.87
N PHE A 622 -17.66 30.08 -6.36
CA PHE A 622 -19.06 29.95 -5.95
C PHE A 622 -19.66 28.61 -6.39
N ILE A 623 -19.37 28.17 -7.62
CA ILE A 623 -19.73 26.82 -8.10
C ILE A 623 -19.10 25.77 -7.18
N ARG A 624 -17.80 25.85 -6.92
CA ARG A 624 -17.09 24.95 -6.00
C ARG A 624 -17.77 24.92 -4.63
N PHE A 625 -17.99 26.09 -4.02
CA PHE A 625 -18.64 26.21 -2.71
C PHE A 625 -20.04 25.57 -2.69
N THR A 626 -20.85 25.80 -3.73
CA THR A 626 -22.22 25.28 -3.82
C THR A 626 -22.21 23.75 -3.89
N PHE A 627 -21.38 23.16 -4.75
CA PHE A 627 -21.29 21.70 -4.88
C PHE A 627 -20.63 21.04 -3.67
N SER A 628 -19.61 21.66 -3.06
CA SER A 628 -19.05 21.19 -1.78
C SER A 628 -20.08 21.23 -0.65
N SER A 629 -20.95 22.26 -0.62
CA SER A 629 -22.03 22.36 0.37
C SER A 629 -23.12 21.30 0.14
N ILE A 630 -23.50 21.05 -1.12
CA ILE A 630 -24.44 19.96 -1.48
C ILE A 630 -23.85 18.60 -1.10
N TYR A 631 -22.57 18.36 -1.37
CA TYR A 631 -21.88 17.13 -0.94
C TYR A 631 -21.91 16.99 0.58
N LEU A 632 -21.60 18.06 1.32
CA LEU A 632 -21.61 18.04 2.78
C LEU A 632 -23.01 17.75 3.33
N ALA A 633 -24.06 18.33 2.74
CA ALA A 633 -25.44 18.06 3.10
C ALA A 633 -25.86 16.61 2.80
N LYS A 634 -25.48 16.08 1.63
CA LYS A 634 -25.68 14.66 1.28
C LYS A 634 -24.95 13.73 2.23
N TRP A 635 -23.68 14.02 2.55
CA TRP A 635 -22.89 13.26 3.50
C TRP A 635 -23.51 13.27 4.90
N TRP A 636 -24.00 14.43 5.37
CA TRP A 636 -24.72 14.52 6.64
C TRP A 636 -26.00 13.69 6.62
N ARG A 637 -26.77 13.74 5.54
CA ARG A 637 -27.99 12.93 5.38
C ARG A 637 -27.69 11.43 5.36
N GLU A 638 -26.64 11.01 4.65
CA GLU A 638 -26.19 9.61 4.64
C GLU A 638 -25.68 9.17 6.01
N LYS A 639 -24.96 10.04 6.73
CA LYS A 639 -24.47 9.76 8.08
C LYS A 639 -25.63 9.63 9.07
N ILE A 640 -26.65 10.50 9.00
CA ILE A 640 -27.86 10.40 9.82
C ILE A 640 -28.62 9.12 9.47
N ASN A 641 -28.78 8.79 8.19
CA ASN A 641 -29.43 7.55 7.77
C ASN A 641 -28.65 6.30 8.22
N ASP A 642 -27.32 6.33 8.20
CA ASP A 642 -26.48 5.27 8.76
C ASP A 642 -26.62 5.17 10.27
N SER A 643 -26.70 6.30 10.97
CA SER A 643 -26.94 6.36 12.41
C SER A 643 -28.32 5.79 12.76
N ASN A 644 -29.33 6.11 11.96
CA ASN A 644 -30.71 5.64 12.12
C ASN A 644 -30.85 4.16 11.72
N LEU A 645 -30.10 3.67 10.73
CA LEU A 645 -30.03 2.24 10.39
C LEU A 645 -29.32 1.43 11.49
N VAL A 646 -28.30 2.02 12.13
CA VAL A 646 -27.64 1.43 13.31
C VAL A 646 -28.58 1.45 14.52
N ALA A 647 -29.33 2.54 14.73
CA ALA A 647 -30.33 2.65 15.80
C ALA A 647 -31.56 1.75 15.57
N ALA A 648 -32.04 1.62 14.33
CA ALA A 648 -33.15 0.74 13.95
C ALA A 648 -32.78 -0.74 14.08
N LYS A 649 -31.51 -1.11 13.85
CA LYS A 649 -30.99 -2.45 14.12
C LYS A 649 -30.65 -2.71 15.60
N GLN A 650 -30.75 -1.69 16.45
CA GLN A 650 -30.64 -1.81 17.92
C GLN A 650 -32.03 -1.81 18.60
N THR A 651 -33.10 -1.51 17.86
CA THR A 651 -34.50 -1.49 18.35
C THR A 651 -35.34 -2.68 17.87
N VAL A 652 -34.76 -3.55 17.03
CA VAL A 652 -35.27 -4.89 16.67
C VAL A 652 -34.25 -5.89 17.21
#